data_AF-A0A654DQU2-F1
#
_entry.id   AF-A0A654DQU2-F1
#
_cell.length_a   1.000
_cell.length_b   1.000
_cell.length_c   1.000
_cell.angle_alpha   90.00
_cell.angle_beta   90.00
_cell.angle_gamma   90.00
#
_symmetry.space_group_name_H-M   'P 1'
#
loop_
_entity.id
_entity.type
_entity.pdbx_description
1 polymer ?
#
loop_
_entity_poly.entity_id
_entity_poly.type
_entity_poly.pdbx_seq_one_letter_code
_entity_poly.pdbx_strand_id
1 'polypeptide(L)'
;MNYFKKQLYILCLLGVLGQAKQSYSQQLPLFNKESNSLSGDWLIGTPHAKAGLFKTKEGHLVFSNGLVSRTFTTFPNVASIGLDELTGNTAFLRSIRSEASVTIDGFTFDVGGLEGQKVHNYLLKEWIPSLKANPMAFKFHDYKIEDTKPRFGWKKRPNWMPKEMPWPVPGKELTFNYTLDQQAIDALAAKSKSDQNRSLLLEDKFQRLASDWKLIVSKSHARNSFVNEEKVGEIMALENAAVFAERAVPQDAKVLVAKMNKGTDQSNDWGLGFGLTLTNSSPRLYWRASEGKVVFFDGKRDNGTFEVGKADQLWFRYEIADKELLAQASLDGQQWHTVGHLSLKSGDKIQLVRVGKMDPNGENKDGKASTKEGRSKIEGFWAYGDFSSQFAGDLSSKLAYMKNVTVQLHYDLYDDMPIFSKWITVKNQSDREIVVNSFKSEQLAVFEPESSVDHRSRWLYPNITVETDYTFGGMSEEVVYSSSLEWKKDPLYTTQVHYDRETPCLLEVAPKMGPEQQVAAGGEFASYRVWELLNDSWERERKSLGYRKMLRSMAPWATENPILMHVRSSDNESVKKAIDQAAEVGFEMVIMTFWSGFNAEDDSPENLKRMKELADYAHSKGIELGGYSLLASRHIDAKNDVVLPEGMHPRFGSSPCIESEWGQAYFKKLYNLYESSGLGVFEHDGSYPGDWCYSTDHPGHHNEKDSQWNQFKRITDFYKWCREKGIYLNIPDMYFLNGGNKVGMGYREANWSLPRAQQEIVERQNIFDGTWAKAPSMGWMFVPLVEYQGGGKEATIEPLKDHLPHYEQRLANLFGAGVQACYRGPQLYDSPETKNVVTKWVNFYKKHREVLDSDIIHVRRPDGMDYDAILHVNPAGKEKGLLMIYNPLDEAITRKIKVNLYYTGLKGNVQVVEQDQNSRTMPLNAASEGIFEVNIPAKSQTWFVIK
;
A
#
# COMPACT_ATOMS: atom_id res chain seq x y z
N MET A 1 61.30 21.85 33.46
CA MET A 1 60.10 22.22 32.67
C MET A 1 59.69 21.13 31.65
N ASN A 2 59.93 19.84 31.92
CA ASN A 2 59.53 18.72 31.03
C ASN A 2 58.96 17.49 31.79
N TYR A 3 58.67 17.63 33.10
CA TYR A 3 58.09 16.56 33.91
C TYR A 3 56.59 16.75 34.19
N PHE A 4 56.09 17.99 34.16
CA PHE A 4 54.65 18.30 34.36
C PHE A 4 53.79 18.13 33.11
N LYS A 5 54.37 18.03 31.90
CA LYS A 5 53.60 17.81 30.66
C LYS A 5 53.26 16.34 30.38
N LYS A 6 53.91 15.38 31.05
CA LYS A 6 53.66 13.94 30.84
C LYS A 6 52.55 13.35 31.73
N GLN A 7 52.24 13.96 32.87
CA GLN A 7 51.10 13.50 33.70
C GLN A 7 49.75 14.03 33.23
N LEU A 8 49.70 15.16 32.51
CA LEU A 8 48.44 15.67 31.95
C LEU A 8 47.94 14.87 30.74
N TYR A 9 48.84 14.19 30.02
CA TYR A 9 48.48 13.34 28.88
C TYR A 9 47.98 11.94 29.29
N ILE A 10 48.35 11.44 30.47
CA ILE A 10 47.87 10.14 30.97
C ILE A 10 46.50 10.27 31.66
N LEU A 11 46.16 11.44 32.22
CA LEU A 11 44.82 11.74 32.73
C LEU A 11 43.81 12.13 31.63
N CYS A 12 44.26 12.60 30.46
CA CYS A 12 43.37 12.84 29.30
C CYS A 12 43.12 11.59 28.44
N LEU A 13 43.93 10.53 28.56
CA LEU A 13 43.74 9.27 27.83
C LEU A 13 42.96 8.19 28.60
N LEU A 14 42.64 8.43 29.88
CA LEU A 14 41.69 7.62 30.66
C LEU A 14 40.29 8.25 30.76
N GLY A 15 40.09 9.44 30.19
CA GLY A 15 38.79 10.12 30.10
C GLY A 15 38.01 9.90 28.78
N VAL A 16 38.56 9.14 27.83
CA VAL A 16 37.96 8.92 26.49
C VAL A 16 37.62 7.44 26.21
N LEU A 17 37.88 6.53 27.15
CA LEU A 17 37.45 5.15 27.08
C LEU A 17 36.54 4.85 28.27
N GLY A 18 35.32 5.37 28.19
CA GLY A 18 34.36 5.29 29.28
C GLY A 18 33.04 6.03 29.06
N GLN A 19 32.61 6.26 27.81
CA GLN A 19 31.17 6.41 27.56
C GLN A 19 30.55 5.02 27.55
N ALA A 20 30.52 4.41 28.73
CA ALA A 20 29.67 3.27 29.00
C ALA A 20 28.23 3.69 28.72
N LYS A 21 27.53 2.86 27.94
CA LYS A 21 26.09 2.88 27.66
C LYS A 21 25.33 3.53 28.83
N GLN A 22 24.89 4.76 28.62
CA GLN A 22 23.89 5.38 29.48
C GLN A 22 22.56 4.69 29.16
N SER A 23 22.38 3.49 29.71
CA SER A 23 21.11 2.79 29.76
C SER A 23 20.17 3.65 30.59
N TYR A 24 19.44 4.55 29.94
CA TYR A 24 18.27 5.18 30.52
C TYR A 24 17.22 4.10 30.77
N SER A 25 17.28 3.46 31.93
CA SER A 25 16.08 2.95 32.57
C SER A 25 15.28 4.17 33.07
N GLN A 26 14.78 4.99 32.14
CA GLN A 26 13.72 5.94 32.47
C GLN A 26 12.53 5.08 32.89
N GLN A 27 12.13 5.20 34.15
CA GLN A 27 10.96 4.49 34.65
C GLN A 27 9.74 5.04 33.92
N LEU A 28 9.25 4.31 32.92
CA LEU A 28 8.10 4.72 32.12
C LEU A 28 6.86 4.84 33.03
N PRO A 29 6.01 5.88 32.83
CA PRO A 29 4.78 6.04 33.58
C PRO A 29 3.84 4.84 33.37
N LEU A 30 3.05 4.51 34.40
CA LEU A 30 2.03 3.48 34.29
C LEU A 30 0.89 3.96 33.37
N PHE A 31 0.46 3.09 32.46
CA PHE A 31 -0.73 3.31 31.64
C PHE A 31 -1.97 2.84 32.39
N ASN A 32 -2.96 3.71 32.50
CA ASN A 32 -4.31 3.41 32.95
C ASN A 32 -5.29 3.92 31.88
N LYS A 33 -6.03 3.02 31.25
CA LYS A 33 -6.94 3.36 30.14
C LYS A 33 -7.93 4.46 30.56
N GLU A 34 -8.52 4.40 31.75
CA GLU A 34 -9.51 5.38 32.20
C GLU A 34 -8.92 6.78 32.39
N SER A 35 -7.76 6.89 33.05
CA SER A 35 -7.17 8.20 33.35
C SER A 35 -6.31 8.77 32.21
N ASN A 36 -5.84 7.93 31.28
CA ASN A 36 -5.08 8.36 30.12
C ASN A 36 -5.97 8.65 28.90
N SER A 37 -7.18 8.09 28.84
CA SER A 37 -8.14 8.41 27.76
C SER A 37 -8.58 9.85 27.87
N LEU A 38 -8.55 10.56 26.74
CA LEU A 38 -9.00 11.94 26.66
C LEU A 38 -10.43 12.00 26.13
N SER A 39 -11.19 12.93 26.71
CA SER A 39 -12.52 13.30 26.21
C SER A 39 -12.40 14.56 25.37
N GLY A 40 -13.04 14.57 24.20
CA GLY A 40 -13.00 15.71 23.29
C GLY A 40 -13.05 15.24 21.84
N ASP A 41 -13.76 16.00 21.01
CA ASP A 41 -13.80 15.71 19.58
C ASP A 41 -12.57 16.32 18.89
N TRP A 42 -11.65 15.45 18.49
CA TRP A 42 -10.39 15.79 17.85
C TRP A 42 -10.57 16.45 16.46
N LEU A 43 -11.76 16.46 15.86
CA LEU A 43 -12.03 17.18 14.61
C LEU A 43 -12.35 18.67 14.82
N ILE A 44 -12.97 19.04 15.94
CA ILE A 44 -13.41 20.42 16.22
C ILE A 44 -12.50 21.17 17.20
N GLY A 45 -11.62 20.47 17.92
CA GLY A 45 -10.76 21.07 18.93
C GLY A 45 -9.34 20.54 18.93
N THR A 46 -8.52 21.09 19.82
CA THR A 46 -7.22 20.51 20.19
C THR A 46 -7.42 19.78 21.51
N PRO A 47 -7.58 18.45 21.53
CA PRO A 47 -7.81 17.70 22.77
C PRO A 47 -6.61 17.78 23.73
N HIS A 48 -5.48 18.36 23.29
CA HIS A 48 -4.21 18.38 23.98
C HIS A 48 -3.66 16.96 24.23
N ALA A 49 -3.94 16.08 23.28
CA ALA A 49 -3.49 14.69 23.25
C ALA A 49 -2.01 14.64 22.86
N LYS A 50 -1.17 14.15 23.78
CA LYS A 50 0.29 14.12 23.60
C LYS A 50 0.81 12.71 23.50
N ALA A 51 1.48 12.41 22.40
CA ALA A 51 2.08 11.11 22.16
C ALA A 51 3.18 10.82 23.20
N GLY A 52 3.15 9.61 23.75
CA GLY A 52 4.08 9.17 24.78
C GLY A 52 4.14 7.65 24.90
N LEU A 53 5.18 7.18 25.60
CA LEU A 53 5.38 5.77 25.90
C LEU A 53 5.14 5.50 27.38
N PHE A 54 4.37 4.47 27.66
CA PHE A 54 3.93 4.07 28.99
C PHE A 54 4.18 2.57 29.18
N LYS A 55 3.96 2.07 30.40
CA LYS A 55 3.97 0.64 30.73
C LYS A 55 2.69 0.17 31.40
N THR A 56 2.23 -1.03 31.08
CA THR A 56 1.18 -1.71 31.87
C THR A 56 1.76 -2.24 33.18
N LYS A 57 0.89 -2.71 34.09
CA LYS A 57 1.32 -3.37 35.34
C LYS A 57 2.09 -4.67 35.07
N GLU A 58 1.77 -5.34 33.98
CA GLU A 58 2.40 -6.57 33.50
C GLU A 58 3.73 -6.31 32.77
N GLY A 59 4.09 -5.04 32.54
CA GLY A 59 5.35 -4.63 31.93
C GLY A 59 5.31 -4.46 30.41
N HIS A 60 4.15 -4.56 29.77
CA HIS A 60 3.99 -4.30 28.33
C HIS A 60 4.13 -2.80 28.03
N LEU A 61 4.68 -2.46 26.87
CA LEU A 61 4.78 -1.07 26.42
C LEU A 61 3.45 -0.61 25.83
N VAL A 62 3.02 0.61 26.16
CA VAL A 62 1.83 1.22 25.55
C VAL A 62 2.25 2.53 24.90
N PHE A 63 2.10 2.60 23.58
CA PHE A 63 2.34 3.82 22.81
C PHE A 63 1.01 4.51 22.56
N SER A 64 0.79 5.67 23.20
CA SER A 64 -0.52 6.32 23.24
C SER A 64 -0.42 7.85 23.31
N ASN A 65 -1.44 8.52 22.79
CA ASN A 65 -1.65 9.96 22.93
C ASN A 65 -2.92 10.30 23.73
N GLY A 66 -3.65 9.29 24.21
CA GLY A 66 -4.94 9.44 24.90
C GLY A 66 -6.17 9.39 23.99
N LEU A 67 -6.02 9.47 22.66
CA LEU A 67 -7.08 9.19 21.68
C LEU A 67 -7.00 7.75 21.16
N VAL A 68 -5.78 7.26 20.95
CA VAL A 68 -5.49 5.89 20.53
C VAL A 68 -4.34 5.30 21.32
N SER A 69 -4.22 3.97 21.30
CA SER A 69 -3.05 3.28 21.83
C SER A 69 -2.72 2.02 21.04
N ARG A 70 -1.43 1.74 20.89
CA ARG A 70 -0.91 0.43 20.47
C ARG A 70 -0.08 -0.16 21.60
N THR A 71 -0.41 -1.39 22.01
CA THR A 71 0.24 -2.07 23.13
C THR A 71 1.14 -3.18 22.60
N PHE A 72 2.37 -3.24 23.09
CA PHE A 72 3.38 -4.21 22.70
C PHE A 72 3.85 -5.04 23.90
N THR A 73 3.92 -6.35 23.73
CA THR A 73 4.85 -7.15 24.53
C THR A 73 6.27 -7.00 23.97
N THR A 74 7.30 -7.14 24.80
CA THR A 74 8.72 -7.15 24.39
C THR A 74 9.40 -8.49 24.64
N PHE A 75 8.68 -9.46 25.22
CA PHE A 75 9.17 -10.80 25.53
C PHE A 75 8.10 -11.84 25.21
N PRO A 76 8.45 -13.01 24.63
CA PRO A 76 9.80 -13.41 24.18
C PRO A 76 10.28 -12.73 22.88
N ASN A 77 9.43 -11.94 22.24
CA ASN A 77 9.80 -11.02 21.16
C ASN A 77 8.81 -9.84 21.17
N VAL A 78 9.04 -8.80 20.36
CA VAL A 78 8.08 -7.71 20.23
C VAL A 78 6.87 -8.13 19.41
N ALA A 79 5.67 -7.93 19.93
CA ALA A 79 4.41 -8.14 19.22
C ALA A 79 3.31 -7.22 19.72
N SER A 80 2.48 -6.74 18.79
CA SER A 80 1.28 -5.96 19.04
C SER A 80 0.24 -6.87 19.67
N ILE A 81 -0.18 -6.52 20.88
CA ILE A 81 -1.17 -7.25 21.69
C ILE A 81 -2.40 -6.40 21.98
N GLY A 82 -2.45 -5.17 21.47
CA GLY A 82 -3.60 -4.27 21.54
C GLY A 82 -3.47 -3.12 20.53
N LEU A 83 -4.59 -2.73 19.95
CA LEU A 83 -4.75 -1.57 19.09
C LEU A 83 -6.14 -1.01 19.37
N ASP A 84 -6.20 0.15 20.00
CA ASP A 84 -7.41 0.70 20.60
C ASP A 84 -7.64 2.14 20.17
N GLU A 85 -8.88 2.46 19.83
CA GLU A 85 -9.43 3.80 19.88
C GLU A 85 -10.06 4.00 21.27
N LEU A 86 -9.59 5.01 21.99
CA LEU A 86 -9.75 5.14 23.44
C LEU A 86 -11.04 5.89 23.82
N THR A 87 -11.49 6.84 23.00
CA THR A 87 -12.66 7.67 23.29
C THR A 87 -13.95 6.87 23.16
N GLY A 88 -14.08 6.06 22.11
CA GLY A 88 -15.20 5.12 21.90
C GLY A 88 -15.01 3.76 22.55
N ASN A 89 -13.85 3.52 23.19
CA ASN A 89 -13.47 2.23 23.79
C ASN A 89 -13.55 1.06 22.78
N THR A 90 -13.05 1.29 21.57
CA THR A 90 -13.07 0.30 20.49
C THR A 90 -11.70 -0.37 20.34
N ALA A 91 -11.66 -1.69 20.45
CA ALA A 91 -10.47 -2.48 20.14
C ALA A 91 -10.52 -3.02 18.71
N PHE A 92 -9.41 -2.94 17.98
CA PHE A 92 -9.32 -3.39 16.59
C PHE A 92 -8.64 -4.75 16.45
N LEU A 93 -7.66 -5.06 17.29
CA LEU A 93 -6.82 -6.25 17.15
C LEU A 93 -7.51 -7.51 17.70
N ARG A 94 -7.63 -8.56 16.88
CA ARG A 94 -8.13 -9.87 17.31
C ARG A 94 -7.04 -10.94 17.47
N SER A 95 -5.93 -10.80 16.76
CA SER A 95 -4.89 -11.82 16.75
C SER A 95 -3.50 -11.25 16.47
N ILE A 96 -2.49 -11.86 17.09
CA ILE A 96 -1.10 -11.45 16.97
C ILE A 96 -0.52 -11.93 15.63
N ARG A 97 0.25 -11.06 14.96
CA ARG A 97 1.02 -11.36 13.74
C ARG A 97 2.48 -10.93 13.94
N SER A 98 3.35 -11.26 12.98
CA SER A 98 4.67 -10.62 12.90
C SER A 98 4.50 -9.12 12.65
N GLU A 99 5.36 -8.30 13.25
CA GLU A 99 5.27 -6.86 13.10
C GLU A 99 5.67 -6.42 11.69
N ALA A 100 6.57 -7.14 11.04
CA ALA A 100 6.88 -6.98 9.64
C ALA A 100 7.41 -8.30 9.08
N SER A 101 7.61 -8.36 7.77
CA SER A 101 8.45 -9.39 7.15
C SER A 101 9.41 -8.77 6.15
N VAL A 102 10.58 -9.39 5.98
CA VAL A 102 11.60 -8.98 5.01
C VAL A 102 12.16 -10.20 4.31
N THR A 103 12.40 -10.09 3.01
CA THR A 103 13.15 -11.10 2.25
C THR A 103 14.50 -10.53 1.90
N ILE A 104 15.57 -11.18 2.36
CA ILE A 104 16.96 -10.76 2.16
C ILE A 104 17.72 -11.91 1.49
N ASP A 105 18.34 -11.63 0.34
CA ASP A 105 19.07 -12.61 -0.49
C ASP A 105 18.26 -13.90 -0.77
N GLY A 106 16.95 -13.74 -0.96
CA GLY A 106 16.00 -14.83 -1.23
C GLY A 106 15.47 -15.54 0.02
N PHE A 107 15.88 -15.16 1.23
CA PHE A 107 15.41 -15.75 2.48
C PHE A 107 14.40 -14.84 3.17
N THR A 108 13.19 -15.34 3.44
CA THR A 108 12.13 -14.58 4.11
C THR A 108 12.18 -14.76 5.62
N PHE A 109 12.11 -13.65 6.34
CA PHE A 109 12.11 -13.58 7.80
C PHE A 109 10.90 -12.80 8.30
N ASP A 110 10.27 -13.32 9.34
CA ASP A 110 9.42 -12.50 10.21
C ASP A 110 10.29 -11.56 11.06
N VAL A 111 9.75 -10.39 11.39
CA VAL A 111 10.36 -9.44 12.32
C VAL A 111 9.42 -9.26 13.50
N GLY A 112 9.90 -9.57 14.70
CA GLY A 112 9.02 -9.61 15.87
C GLY A 112 8.02 -10.77 15.80
N GLY A 113 6.83 -10.54 16.35
CA GLY A 113 5.72 -11.49 16.35
C GLY A 113 5.81 -12.59 17.40
N LEU A 114 4.66 -13.20 17.67
CA LEU A 114 4.51 -14.37 18.52
C LEU A 114 3.53 -15.37 17.91
N GLU A 115 3.75 -16.64 18.19
CA GLU A 115 2.98 -17.79 17.72
C GLU A 115 2.39 -18.58 18.89
N GLY A 116 1.41 -19.44 18.59
CA GLY A 116 0.76 -20.33 19.56
C GLY A 116 -0.57 -19.81 20.13
N GLN A 117 -1.13 -18.75 19.55
CA GLN A 117 -2.49 -18.31 19.85
C GLN A 117 -3.48 -19.43 19.47
N LYS A 118 -4.35 -19.83 20.40
CA LYS A 118 -5.23 -20.99 20.23
C LYS A 118 -6.43 -20.72 19.32
N VAL A 119 -6.99 -19.52 19.42
CA VAL A 119 -8.19 -19.08 18.70
C VAL A 119 -7.92 -17.69 18.15
N HIS A 120 -8.32 -17.43 16.91
CA HIS A 120 -8.01 -16.19 16.19
C HIS A 120 -9.20 -15.21 16.10
N ASN A 121 -10.30 -15.47 16.82
CA ASN A 121 -11.45 -14.55 16.96
C ASN A 121 -11.17 -13.37 17.90
N TYR A 122 -10.35 -13.58 18.93
CA TYR A 122 -10.06 -12.62 19.99
C TYR A 122 -8.72 -12.98 20.65
N LEU A 123 -8.18 -12.05 21.44
CA LEU A 123 -6.93 -12.22 22.18
C LEU A 123 -7.18 -12.06 23.69
N LEU A 124 -6.94 -13.09 24.48
CA LEU A 124 -6.98 -13.01 25.95
C LEU A 124 -5.61 -12.69 26.54
N LYS A 125 -5.62 -11.86 27.59
CA LYS A 125 -4.40 -11.47 28.32
C LYS A 125 -3.67 -12.68 28.91
N GLU A 126 -4.41 -13.67 29.42
CA GLU A 126 -3.84 -14.89 30.01
C GLU A 126 -3.08 -15.78 29.00
N TRP A 127 -3.30 -15.62 27.70
CA TRP A 127 -2.60 -16.40 26.69
C TRP A 127 -1.21 -15.83 26.39
N ILE A 128 -1.03 -14.51 26.52
CA ILE A 128 0.19 -13.79 26.14
C ILE A 128 1.46 -14.42 26.75
N PRO A 129 1.52 -14.76 28.06
CA PRO A 129 2.71 -15.37 28.65
C PRO A 129 3.08 -16.75 28.08
N SER A 130 2.13 -17.45 27.46
CA SER A 130 2.35 -18.79 26.89
C SER A 130 2.76 -18.78 25.41
N LEU A 131 2.67 -17.63 24.75
CA LEU A 131 3.03 -17.47 23.35
C LEU A 131 4.55 -17.52 23.17
N LYS A 132 4.99 -17.99 22.00
CA LYS A 132 6.40 -18.23 21.72
C LYS A 132 6.86 -17.40 20.52
N ALA A 133 8.12 -16.97 20.55
CA ALA A 133 8.73 -16.33 19.39
C ALA A 133 9.03 -17.39 18.31
N ASN A 134 8.75 -17.08 17.05
CA ASN A 134 9.21 -17.89 15.91
C ASN A 134 10.75 -17.97 15.97
N PRO A 135 11.36 -19.18 16.06
CA PRO A 135 12.81 -19.32 16.22
C PRO A 135 13.61 -18.74 15.04
N MET A 136 13.03 -18.63 13.84
CA MET A 136 13.69 -18.09 12.64
C MET A 136 13.49 -16.58 12.45
N ALA A 137 12.69 -15.93 13.31
CA ALA A 137 12.40 -14.50 13.18
C ALA A 137 13.54 -13.62 13.70
N PHE A 138 13.64 -12.41 13.16
CA PHE A 138 14.42 -11.33 13.74
C PHE A 138 13.95 -11.06 15.18
N LYS A 139 14.90 -11.07 16.12
CA LYS A 139 14.65 -10.96 17.56
C LYS A 139 14.87 -9.55 18.04
N PHE A 140 13.97 -9.09 18.90
CA PHE A 140 14.07 -7.80 19.55
C PHE A 140 15.37 -7.66 20.34
N HIS A 141 16.09 -6.56 20.11
CA HIS A 141 17.32 -6.21 20.81
C HIS A 141 17.08 -5.05 21.80
N ASP A 142 16.64 -3.90 21.31
CA ASP A 142 16.32 -2.72 22.12
C ASP A 142 15.32 -1.80 21.39
N TYR A 143 14.86 -0.75 22.09
CA TYR A 143 14.04 0.31 21.48
C TYR A 143 14.52 1.70 21.90
N LYS A 144 14.12 2.71 21.15
CA LYS A 144 14.28 4.13 21.48
C LYS A 144 13.02 4.92 21.18
N ILE A 145 12.83 6.03 21.87
CA ILE A 145 11.76 7.00 21.58
C ILE A 145 12.34 8.39 21.36
N GLU A 146 11.92 9.04 20.29
CA GLU A 146 12.38 10.38 19.86
C GLU A 146 11.18 11.23 19.44
N ASP A 147 11.41 12.51 19.15
CA ASP A 147 10.41 13.33 18.46
C ASP A 147 10.31 12.93 16.99
N THR A 148 9.15 13.14 16.38
CA THR A 148 8.94 12.96 14.94
C THR A 148 9.90 13.83 14.13
N LYS A 149 10.34 13.33 12.97
CA LYS A 149 11.33 13.98 12.10
C LYS A 149 10.72 14.39 10.76
N PRO A 150 11.20 15.48 10.13
CA PRO A 150 10.75 15.85 8.78
C PRO A 150 11.15 14.76 7.79
N ARG A 151 10.23 14.39 6.88
CA ARG A 151 10.50 13.37 5.84
C ARG A 151 11.38 13.89 4.71
N PHE A 152 11.34 15.19 4.46
CA PHE A 152 12.15 15.94 3.49
C PHE A 152 12.01 17.44 3.74
N GLY A 153 12.83 18.25 3.07
CA GLY A 153 12.79 19.71 3.19
C GLY A 153 11.54 20.33 2.53
N TRP A 154 11.00 21.38 3.14
CA TRP A 154 9.89 22.15 2.57
C TRP A 154 10.12 23.65 2.75
N LYS A 155 10.17 24.38 1.64
CA LYS A 155 10.17 25.84 1.64
C LYS A 155 8.73 26.35 1.58
N LYS A 156 8.22 26.74 2.75
CA LYS A 156 6.84 27.22 2.92
C LYS A 156 6.55 28.45 2.06
N ARG A 157 5.30 28.58 1.60
CA ARG A 157 4.75 29.78 0.94
C ARG A 157 3.60 30.36 1.78
N PRO A 158 3.88 31.11 2.87
CA PRO A 158 2.86 31.55 3.83
C PRO A 158 1.71 32.34 3.20
N ASN A 159 1.98 33.12 2.14
CA ASN A 159 0.96 33.92 1.45
C ASN A 159 -0.15 33.08 0.78
N TRP A 160 0.14 31.81 0.50
CA TRP A 160 -0.83 30.87 -0.09
C TRP A 160 -1.49 29.97 0.93
N MET A 161 -1.08 30.05 2.20
CA MET A 161 -1.58 29.19 3.25
C MET A 161 -2.60 29.95 4.10
N PRO A 162 -3.73 29.34 4.48
CA PRO A 162 -4.68 29.97 5.39
C PRO A 162 -4.10 30.15 6.80
N LYS A 163 -3.17 29.27 7.19
CA LYS A 163 -2.47 29.29 8.48
C LYS A 163 -1.14 28.57 8.35
N GLU A 164 -0.15 28.98 9.13
CA GLU A 164 1.11 28.24 9.22
C GLU A 164 0.89 26.86 9.88
N MET A 165 1.35 25.82 9.18
CA MET A 165 1.28 24.42 9.63
C MET A 165 2.66 23.95 10.14
N PRO A 166 2.72 23.10 11.18
CA PRO A 166 3.96 22.53 11.66
C PRO A 166 4.53 21.52 10.65
N TRP A 167 5.85 21.45 10.55
CA TRP A 167 6.56 20.43 9.76
C TRP A 167 7.89 20.08 10.47
N PRO A 168 8.06 18.83 10.94
CA PRO A 168 7.08 17.74 10.94
C PRO A 168 5.88 18.04 11.85
N VAL A 169 4.82 17.24 11.72
CA VAL A 169 3.72 17.23 12.69
C VAL A 169 4.26 16.78 14.05
N PRO A 170 3.96 17.48 15.16
CA PRO A 170 4.39 17.08 16.50
C PRO A 170 3.89 15.67 16.86
N GLY A 171 4.75 14.92 17.53
CA GLY A 171 4.48 13.55 17.95
C GLY A 171 5.74 12.87 18.46
N LYS A 172 5.68 11.54 18.58
CA LYS A 172 6.82 10.71 18.96
C LYS A 172 7.07 9.64 17.91
N GLU A 173 8.34 9.26 17.74
CA GLU A 173 8.80 8.10 16.97
C GLU A 173 9.33 7.04 17.96
N LEU A 174 8.74 5.85 17.95
CA LEU A 174 9.21 4.66 18.66
C LEU A 174 9.92 3.73 17.66
N THR A 175 11.20 3.47 17.85
CA THR A 175 11.98 2.54 17.01
C THR A 175 12.31 1.28 17.79
N PHE A 176 12.00 0.10 17.26
CA PHE A 176 12.47 -1.19 17.76
C PHE A 176 13.58 -1.73 16.84
N ASN A 177 14.70 -2.17 17.42
CA ASN A 177 15.81 -2.77 16.69
C ASN A 177 15.78 -4.29 16.83
N TYR A 178 16.01 -4.99 15.73
CA TYR A 178 16.01 -6.45 15.68
C TYR A 178 17.24 -7.00 14.96
N THR A 179 17.74 -8.13 15.47
CA THR A 179 18.88 -8.86 14.91
C THR A 179 18.59 -10.36 14.88
N LEU A 180 19.29 -11.11 14.03
CA LEU A 180 19.27 -12.57 14.06
C LEU A 180 20.36 -13.11 15.00
N ASP A 181 20.08 -14.22 15.66
CA ASP A 181 21.04 -14.99 16.45
C ASP A 181 21.42 -16.30 15.75
N GLN A 182 22.36 -17.05 16.34
CA GLN A 182 22.81 -18.31 15.75
C GLN A 182 21.68 -19.36 15.68
N GLN A 183 20.76 -19.36 16.65
CA GLN A 183 19.63 -20.29 16.65
C GLN A 183 18.72 -20.06 15.44
N ALA A 184 18.45 -18.80 15.11
CA ALA A 184 17.65 -18.44 13.94
C ALA A 184 18.34 -18.86 12.64
N ILE A 185 19.66 -18.65 12.54
CA ILE A 185 20.46 -19.09 11.38
C ILE A 185 20.41 -20.60 11.20
N ASP A 186 20.61 -21.37 12.27
CA ASP A 186 20.62 -22.83 12.20
C ASP A 186 19.22 -23.40 11.91
N ALA A 187 18.18 -22.80 12.50
CA ALA A 187 16.79 -23.17 12.22
C ALA A 187 16.41 -22.89 10.76
N LEU A 188 16.83 -21.74 10.22
CA LEU A 188 16.61 -21.40 8.81
C LEU A 188 17.39 -22.34 7.89
N ALA A 189 18.66 -22.62 8.20
CA ALA A 189 19.49 -23.53 7.44
C ALA A 189 18.87 -24.94 7.40
N ALA A 190 18.34 -25.43 8.52
CA ALA A 190 17.64 -26.70 8.60
C ALA A 190 16.34 -26.69 7.79
N LYS A 191 15.49 -25.65 7.93
CA LYS A 191 14.23 -25.53 7.17
C LYS A 191 14.47 -25.41 5.67
N SER A 192 15.55 -24.75 5.27
CA SER A 192 15.91 -24.57 3.86
C SER A 192 16.41 -25.85 3.19
N LYS A 193 16.73 -26.90 3.96
CA LYS A 193 16.99 -28.25 3.43
C LYS A 193 15.69 -29.02 3.16
N SER A 194 14.75 -28.39 2.46
CA SER A 194 13.49 -29.01 2.02
C SER A 194 13.54 -29.40 0.55
N ASP A 195 12.71 -30.35 0.14
CA ASP A 195 12.68 -30.79 -1.27
C ASP A 195 12.27 -29.68 -2.25
N GLN A 196 11.52 -28.68 -1.78
CA GLN A 196 11.14 -27.52 -2.58
C GLN A 196 12.34 -26.66 -3.01
N ASN A 197 13.44 -26.74 -2.26
CA ASN A 197 14.69 -26.03 -2.55
C ASN A 197 15.68 -26.89 -3.35
N ARG A 198 15.26 -28.09 -3.78
CA ARG A 198 15.98 -28.93 -4.74
C ARG A 198 15.56 -28.60 -6.15
N SER A 199 16.41 -28.98 -7.10
CA SER A 199 16.12 -28.85 -8.53
C SER A 199 14.94 -29.76 -8.89
N LEU A 200 13.79 -29.21 -9.29
CA LEU A 200 12.67 -30.02 -9.79
C LEU A 200 13.01 -30.57 -11.18
N LEU A 201 13.11 -31.89 -11.30
CA LEU A 201 13.48 -32.56 -12.55
C LEU A 201 12.24 -33.06 -13.30
N LEU A 202 11.18 -33.38 -12.57
CA LEU A 202 9.95 -33.93 -13.12
C LEU A 202 8.79 -33.71 -12.14
N GLU A 203 7.65 -33.28 -12.66
CA GLU A 203 6.38 -33.19 -11.95
C GLU A 203 5.28 -33.80 -12.83
N ASP A 204 4.41 -34.62 -12.23
CA ASP A 204 3.15 -35.05 -12.84
C ASP A 204 2.03 -35.02 -11.80
N LYS A 205 1.00 -34.22 -12.05
CA LYS A 205 -0.21 -34.09 -11.20
C LYS A 205 -1.37 -34.97 -11.67
N PHE A 206 -1.11 -35.87 -12.63
CA PHE A 206 -2.08 -36.79 -13.23
C PHE A 206 -3.37 -36.11 -13.71
N GLN A 207 -3.29 -34.86 -14.20
CA GLN A 207 -4.40 -34.18 -14.87
C GLN A 207 -4.69 -34.80 -16.25
N ARG A 208 -3.66 -35.40 -16.87
CA ARG A 208 -3.72 -36.20 -18.10
C ARG A 208 -2.63 -37.28 -18.02
N LEU A 209 -2.79 -38.37 -18.76
CA LEU A 209 -1.78 -39.42 -18.81
C LEU A 209 -0.66 -39.01 -19.78
N ALA A 210 0.50 -38.65 -19.25
CA ALA A 210 1.66 -38.37 -20.09
C ALA A 210 2.16 -39.65 -20.80
N SER A 211 2.69 -39.49 -22.01
CA SER A 211 3.05 -40.61 -22.90
C SER A 211 4.21 -41.47 -22.40
N ASP A 212 4.95 -40.98 -21.40
CA ASP A 212 6.07 -41.65 -20.74
C ASP A 212 5.63 -42.58 -19.60
N TRP A 213 4.37 -42.49 -19.15
CA TRP A 213 3.77 -43.47 -18.24
C TRP A 213 3.22 -44.66 -19.01
N LYS A 214 3.71 -45.84 -18.66
CA LYS A 214 3.19 -47.12 -19.13
C LYS A 214 2.26 -47.71 -18.09
N LEU A 215 1.00 -47.94 -18.46
CA LEU A 215 0.02 -48.55 -17.58
C LEU A 215 0.16 -50.08 -17.57
N ILE A 216 0.16 -50.64 -16.36
CA ILE A 216 0.09 -52.07 -16.11
C ILE A 216 -1.22 -52.34 -15.40
N VAL A 217 -2.14 -53.03 -16.07
CA VAL A 217 -3.51 -53.27 -15.59
C VAL A 217 -3.79 -54.77 -15.61
N SER A 218 -4.12 -55.32 -14.44
CA SER A 218 -4.52 -56.71 -14.29
C SER A 218 -5.76 -57.04 -15.12
N LYS A 219 -5.70 -58.17 -15.84
CA LYS A 219 -6.80 -58.72 -16.63
C LYS A 219 -7.79 -59.56 -15.81
N SER A 220 -7.60 -59.66 -14.49
CA SER A 220 -8.46 -60.47 -13.60
C SER A 220 -9.91 -59.99 -13.55
N HIS A 221 -10.16 -58.72 -13.88
CA HIS A 221 -11.50 -58.13 -13.87
C HIS A 221 -11.60 -56.99 -14.88
N ALA A 222 -12.71 -56.93 -15.63
CA ALA A 222 -12.91 -55.97 -16.73
C ALA A 222 -12.91 -54.50 -16.28
N ARG A 223 -13.14 -54.28 -14.99
CA ARG A 223 -13.23 -52.96 -14.36
C ARG A 223 -11.86 -52.47 -13.85
N ASN A 224 -10.85 -53.32 -13.71
CA ASN A 224 -9.52 -52.88 -13.30
C ASN A 224 -9.02 -51.76 -14.22
N SER A 225 -8.69 -50.59 -13.66
CA SER A 225 -8.25 -49.42 -14.41
C SER A 225 -7.42 -48.48 -13.56
N PHE A 226 -6.42 -47.85 -14.18
CA PHE A 226 -5.67 -46.71 -13.61
C PHE A 226 -6.29 -45.35 -14.02
N VAL A 227 -7.25 -45.38 -14.96
CA VAL A 227 -8.02 -44.23 -15.42
C VAL A 227 -9.50 -44.57 -15.25
N ASN A 228 -10.05 -44.24 -14.10
CA ASN A 228 -11.45 -44.50 -13.77
C ASN A 228 -12.27 -43.21 -13.94
N GLU A 229 -13.44 -43.31 -14.60
CA GLU A 229 -14.33 -42.16 -14.84
C GLU A 229 -13.61 -40.97 -15.50
N GLU A 230 -12.78 -41.24 -16.51
CA GLU A 230 -11.96 -40.26 -17.26
C GLU A 230 -10.93 -39.49 -16.41
N LYS A 231 -10.78 -39.84 -15.13
CA LYS A 231 -9.80 -39.23 -14.22
C LYS A 231 -8.54 -40.09 -14.18
N VAL A 232 -7.44 -39.55 -14.68
CA VAL A 232 -6.14 -40.21 -14.65
C VAL A 232 -5.62 -40.28 -13.21
N GLY A 233 -5.04 -41.42 -12.83
CA GLY A 233 -4.58 -41.66 -11.46
C GLY A 233 -5.68 -42.12 -10.51
N GLU A 234 -6.96 -42.02 -10.89
CA GLU A 234 -8.07 -42.67 -10.17
C GLU A 234 -8.08 -44.16 -10.51
N ILE A 235 -7.62 -44.97 -9.56
CA ILE A 235 -7.50 -46.41 -9.68
C ILE A 235 -8.78 -47.05 -9.17
N MET A 236 -9.34 -47.95 -9.97
CA MET A 236 -10.34 -48.89 -9.49
C MET A 236 -9.87 -50.30 -9.80
N ALA A 237 -9.80 -51.13 -8.77
CA ALA A 237 -9.24 -52.46 -8.87
C ALA A 237 -9.79 -53.38 -7.79
N LEU A 238 -9.69 -54.69 -8.02
CA LEU A 238 -9.90 -55.69 -6.98
C LEU A 238 -8.78 -55.65 -5.92
N GLU A 239 -9.11 -56.11 -4.72
CA GLU A 239 -8.23 -56.12 -3.54
C GLU A 239 -6.82 -56.65 -3.82
N ASN A 240 -6.73 -57.74 -4.59
CA ASN A 240 -5.47 -58.44 -4.90
C ASN A 240 -5.03 -58.29 -6.37
N ALA A 241 -5.52 -57.26 -7.08
CA ALA A 241 -5.16 -57.00 -8.47
C ALA A 241 -4.03 -55.97 -8.59
N ALA A 242 -3.05 -56.24 -9.47
CA ALA A 242 -2.00 -55.28 -9.79
C ALA A 242 -2.50 -54.27 -10.83
N VAL A 243 -2.55 -52.99 -10.45
CA VAL A 243 -2.94 -51.86 -11.31
C VAL A 243 -2.08 -50.65 -10.95
N PHE A 244 -1.09 -50.34 -11.80
CA PHE A 244 -0.14 -49.24 -11.56
C PHE A 244 0.37 -48.62 -12.86
N ALA A 245 0.96 -47.44 -12.75
CA ALA A 245 1.70 -46.80 -13.83
C ALA A 245 3.22 -46.89 -13.56
N GLU A 246 4.01 -47.16 -14.59
CA GLU A 246 5.48 -47.21 -14.51
C GLU A 246 6.13 -46.28 -15.52
N ARG A 247 7.27 -45.67 -15.16
CA ARG A 247 8.06 -44.82 -16.06
C ARG A 247 9.54 -44.82 -15.69
N ALA A 248 10.37 -44.36 -16.61
CA ALA A 248 11.76 -44.03 -16.31
C ALA A 248 11.87 -42.73 -15.47
N VAL A 249 12.92 -42.66 -14.65
CA VAL A 249 13.23 -41.52 -13.77
C VAL A 249 14.49 -40.81 -14.27
N PRO A 250 14.55 -39.46 -14.18
CA PRO A 250 15.79 -38.71 -14.43
C PRO A 250 16.98 -39.27 -13.62
N GLN A 251 18.14 -39.43 -14.27
CA GLN A 251 19.30 -40.12 -13.67
C GLN A 251 19.98 -39.33 -12.54
N ASP A 252 19.74 -38.02 -12.51
CA ASP A 252 20.17 -37.06 -11.52
C ASP A 252 19.19 -36.93 -10.34
N ALA A 253 18.06 -37.63 -10.35
CA ALA A 253 17.11 -37.63 -9.25
C ALA A 253 17.74 -38.17 -7.96
N LYS A 254 17.63 -37.38 -6.90
CA LYS A 254 18.03 -37.71 -5.53
C LYS A 254 16.83 -38.01 -4.65
N VAL A 255 15.69 -37.42 -4.94
CA VAL A 255 14.46 -37.59 -4.17
C VAL A 255 13.29 -37.87 -5.10
N LEU A 256 12.46 -38.85 -4.73
CA LEU A 256 11.21 -39.15 -5.42
C LEU A 256 10.07 -39.06 -4.41
N VAL A 257 8.98 -38.42 -4.79
CA VAL A 257 7.81 -38.21 -3.92
C VAL A 257 6.54 -38.60 -4.67
N ALA A 258 5.64 -39.32 -4.00
CA ALA A 258 4.31 -39.63 -4.51
C ALA A 258 3.25 -39.25 -3.47
N LYS A 259 2.20 -38.56 -3.91
CA LYS A 259 1.04 -38.23 -3.09
C LYS A 259 -0.12 -39.12 -3.50
N MET A 260 -0.78 -39.73 -2.53
CA MET A 260 -1.79 -40.75 -2.79
C MET A 260 -2.93 -40.72 -1.78
N ASN A 261 -4.10 -41.15 -2.23
CA ASN A 261 -5.33 -41.21 -1.45
C ASN A 261 -5.92 -42.61 -1.56
N LYS A 262 -6.18 -43.27 -0.43
CA LYS A 262 -6.70 -44.64 -0.46
C LYS A 262 -8.15 -44.73 -0.89
N GLY A 263 -8.93 -43.64 -0.81
CA GLY A 263 -10.36 -43.64 -1.06
C GLY A 263 -11.08 -44.75 -0.30
N THR A 264 -11.78 -45.60 -1.04
CA THR A 264 -12.49 -46.79 -0.52
C THR A 264 -11.64 -48.06 -0.53
N ASP A 265 -10.42 -48.02 -1.08
CA ASP A 265 -9.52 -49.17 -1.11
C ASP A 265 -9.06 -49.56 0.30
N GLN A 266 -9.26 -50.84 0.64
CA GLN A 266 -8.90 -51.45 1.93
C GLN A 266 -7.82 -52.53 1.78
N SER A 267 -7.14 -52.56 0.63
CA SER A 267 -6.15 -53.60 0.34
C SER A 267 -4.91 -53.49 1.22
N ASN A 268 -4.34 -54.64 1.57
CA ASN A 268 -3.11 -54.73 2.34
C ASN A 268 -1.90 -55.00 1.45
N ASP A 269 -1.65 -56.25 1.07
CA ASP A 269 -0.40 -56.61 0.39
C ASP A 269 -0.36 -56.11 -1.07
N TRP A 270 -1.52 -55.92 -1.69
CA TRP A 270 -1.73 -55.20 -2.96
C TRP A 270 -2.22 -53.76 -2.76
N GLY A 271 -1.92 -53.21 -1.58
CA GLY A 271 -2.21 -51.82 -1.24
C GLY A 271 -1.61 -50.83 -2.23
N LEU A 272 -2.15 -49.62 -2.20
CA LEU A 272 -1.61 -48.50 -2.97
C LEU A 272 -0.16 -48.25 -2.56
N GLY A 273 0.74 -48.10 -3.53
CA GLY A 273 2.17 -48.05 -3.24
C GLY A 273 2.99 -47.22 -4.22
N PHE A 274 4.25 -47.10 -3.84
CA PHE A 274 5.33 -46.41 -4.54
C PHE A 274 6.53 -47.35 -4.63
N GLY A 275 6.75 -47.92 -5.82
CA GLY A 275 7.77 -48.92 -6.07
C GLY A 275 8.90 -48.37 -6.93
N LEU A 276 10.10 -48.92 -6.76
CA LEU A 276 11.26 -48.64 -7.61
C LEU A 276 11.76 -49.93 -8.23
N THR A 277 12.37 -49.80 -9.40
CA THR A 277 13.22 -50.85 -9.97
C THR A 277 14.67 -50.36 -9.95
N LEU A 278 15.48 -50.97 -9.10
CA LEU A 278 16.93 -50.82 -9.09
C LEU A 278 17.55 -51.94 -9.91
N THR A 279 18.82 -51.78 -10.30
CA THR A 279 19.56 -52.80 -11.07
C THR A 279 19.57 -54.18 -10.40
N ASN A 280 19.49 -54.24 -9.06
CA ASN A 280 19.63 -55.46 -8.27
C ASN A 280 18.47 -55.73 -7.28
N SER A 281 17.44 -54.89 -7.22
CA SER A 281 16.29 -55.06 -6.31
C SER A 281 15.08 -54.21 -6.74
N SER A 282 13.87 -54.60 -6.31
CA SER A 282 12.63 -53.86 -6.54
C SER A 282 11.99 -53.44 -5.20
N PRO A 283 12.51 -52.41 -4.51
CA PRO A 283 11.94 -51.99 -3.24
C PRO A 283 10.61 -51.26 -3.45
N ARG A 284 9.73 -51.30 -2.44
CA ARG A 284 8.46 -50.55 -2.47
C ARG A 284 7.98 -50.09 -1.10
N LEU A 285 7.34 -48.93 -1.07
CA LEU A 285 6.50 -48.45 0.03
C LEU A 285 5.06 -48.74 -0.35
N TYR A 286 4.30 -49.36 0.52
CA TYR A 286 2.90 -49.64 0.24
C TYR A 286 2.04 -49.50 1.48
N TRP A 287 0.80 -49.10 1.24
CA TRP A 287 -0.18 -48.81 2.26
C TRP A 287 -1.03 -50.03 2.56
N ARG A 288 -0.89 -50.60 3.76
CA ARG A 288 -1.83 -51.60 4.28
C ARG A 288 -3.04 -50.90 4.88
N ALA A 289 -3.99 -50.54 4.02
CA ALA A 289 -5.05 -49.58 4.32
C ALA A 289 -6.00 -50.05 5.42
N SER A 290 -6.38 -51.34 5.44
CA SER A 290 -7.28 -51.85 6.49
C SER A 290 -6.60 -51.97 7.85
N GLU A 291 -5.27 -52.12 7.86
CA GLU A 291 -4.47 -52.19 9.09
C GLU A 291 -4.02 -50.81 9.58
N GLY A 292 -4.15 -49.77 8.75
CA GLY A 292 -3.78 -48.41 9.11
C GLY A 292 -2.27 -48.19 9.22
N LYS A 293 -1.48 -48.86 8.38
CA LYS A 293 -0.01 -48.75 8.41
C LYS A 293 0.63 -48.74 7.01
N VAL A 294 1.82 -48.14 6.92
CA VAL A 294 2.69 -48.16 5.73
C VAL A 294 3.81 -49.15 5.98
N VAL A 295 4.14 -49.97 4.99
CA VAL A 295 5.23 -50.95 5.07
C VAL A 295 6.25 -50.68 3.97
N PHE A 296 7.53 -50.81 4.33
CA PHE A 296 8.63 -50.79 3.37
C PHE A 296 9.12 -52.21 3.08
N PHE A 297 9.07 -52.64 1.83
CA PHE A 297 9.68 -53.88 1.34
C PHE A 297 11.01 -53.54 0.66
N ASP A 298 12.10 -54.15 1.11
CA ASP A 298 13.47 -53.83 0.65
C ASP A 298 13.88 -54.55 -0.65
N GLY A 299 12.96 -55.32 -1.25
CA GLY A 299 13.21 -56.19 -2.39
C GLY A 299 13.42 -57.67 -2.00
N LYS A 300 13.53 -57.97 -0.69
CA LYS A 300 13.66 -59.34 -0.17
C LYS A 300 12.69 -59.62 0.98
N ARG A 301 12.46 -58.63 1.85
CA ARG A 301 11.60 -58.73 3.02
C ARG A 301 11.01 -57.37 3.39
N ASP A 302 9.96 -57.41 4.19
CA ASP A 302 9.46 -56.22 4.87
C ASP A 302 10.53 -55.75 5.87
N ASN A 303 10.97 -54.49 5.71
CA ASN A 303 12.06 -53.86 6.43
C ASN A 303 11.61 -52.52 7.03
N GLY A 304 10.48 -52.56 7.74
CA GLY A 304 9.99 -51.47 8.58
C GLY A 304 8.53 -51.08 8.31
N THR A 305 7.91 -50.47 9.32
CA THR A 305 6.49 -50.14 9.34
C THR A 305 6.29 -48.76 9.99
N PHE A 306 5.31 -48.00 9.51
CA PHE A 306 4.86 -46.75 10.11
C PHE A 306 3.33 -46.75 10.29
N GLU A 307 2.87 -46.57 11.51
CA GLU A 307 1.44 -46.52 11.85
C GLU A 307 0.84 -45.17 11.45
N VAL A 308 -0.21 -45.19 10.62
CA VAL A 308 -0.88 -43.99 10.07
C VAL A 308 -2.37 -43.91 10.44
N GLY A 309 -2.90 -44.94 11.10
CA GLY A 309 -4.29 -44.99 11.57
C GLY A 309 -5.31 -44.88 10.42
N LYS A 310 -6.29 -44.00 10.57
CA LYS A 310 -7.40 -43.80 9.62
C LYS A 310 -7.15 -42.69 8.60
N ALA A 311 -5.89 -42.37 8.30
CA ALA A 311 -5.57 -41.37 7.27
C ALA A 311 -6.22 -41.74 5.93
N ASP A 312 -6.74 -40.77 5.19
CA ASP A 312 -7.27 -41.00 3.83
C ASP A 312 -6.24 -40.65 2.74
N GLN A 313 -5.24 -39.86 3.09
CA GLN A 313 -4.19 -39.37 2.20
C GLN A 313 -2.82 -39.53 2.84
N LEU A 314 -1.82 -39.89 2.03
CA LEU A 314 -0.43 -40.05 2.44
C LEU A 314 0.53 -39.53 1.36
N TRP A 315 1.72 -39.19 1.81
CA TRP A 315 2.87 -38.89 0.98
C TRP A 315 3.94 -39.94 1.21
N PHE A 316 4.45 -40.55 0.13
CA PHE A 316 5.60 -41.45 0.16
C PHE A 316 6.80 -40.79 -0.47
N ARG A 317 7.98 -41.06 0.08
CA ARG A 317 9.24 -40.46 -0.36
C ARG A 317 10.36 -41.46 -0.35
N TYR A 318 11.18 -41.39 -1.38
CA TYR A 318 12.49 -42.02 -1.44
C TYR A 318 13.57 -40.95 -1.52
N GLU A 319 14.60 -41.04 -0.70
CA GLU A 319 15.79 -40.18 -0.79
C GLU A 319 17.05 -41.02 -0.88
N ILE A 320 17.88 -40.70 -1.87
CA ILE A 320 19.24 -41.20 -1.98
C ILE A 320 20.13 -40.26 -1.17
N ALA A 321 20.52 -40.70 0.02
CA ALA A 321 21.47 -40.01 0.89
C ALA A 321 22.75 -40.86 0.98
N ASP A 322 23.87 -40.31 0.54
CA ASP A 322 25.17 -40.99 0.44
C ASP A 322 25.13 -42.31 -0.36
N LYS A 323 25.05 -43.44 0.33
CA LYS A 323 24.96 -44.81 -0.23
C LYS A 323 23.75 -45.57 0.29
N GLU A 324 22.73 -44.85 0.74
CA GLU A 324 21.48 -45.44 1.23
C GLU A 324 20.28 -44.83 0.53
N LEU A 325 19.28 -45.67 0.32
CA LEU A 325 17.93 -45.28 -0.07
C LEU A 325 17.08 -45.26 1.20
N LEU A 326 16.64 -44.07 1.59
CA LEU A 326 15.72 -43.85 2.69
C LEU A 326 14.29 -43.93 2.16
N ALA A 327 13.49 -44.83 2.72
CA ALA A 327 12.08 -44.97 2.42
C ALA A 327 11.25 -44.30 3.52
N GLN A 328 10.46 -43.31 3.17
CA GLN A 328 9.78 -42.45 4.12
C GLN A 328 8.31 -42.24 3.77
N ALA A 329 7.51 -41.94 4.80
CA ALA A 329 6.10 -41.61 4.66
C ALA A 329 5.73 -40.40 5.53
N SER A 330 4.70 -39.66 5.10
CA SER A 330 4.22 -38.47 5.79
C SER A 330 2.70 -38.33 5.66
N LEU A 331 2.07 -37.79 6.70
CA LEU A 331 0.64 -37.44 6.74
C LEU A 331 0.37 -36.07 6.09
N ASP A 332 1.35 -35.16 6.09
CA ASP A 332 1.19 -33.76 5.67
C ASP A 332 2.13 -33.34 4.52
N GLY A 333 3.08 -34.19 4.14
CA GLY A 333 4.09 -33.92 3.12
C GLY A 333 5.23 -33.02 3.60
N GLN A 334 5.29 -32.71 4.90
CA GLN A 334 6.31 -31.86 5.51
C GLN A 334 7.10 -32.63 6.58
N GLN A 335 6.41 -33.38 7.45
CA GLN A 335 7.02 -34.21 8.48
C GLN A 335 7.21 -35.63 7.98
N TRP A 336 8.44 -35.99 7.67
CA TRP A 336 8.79 -37.29 7.10
C TRP A 336 9.24 -38.27 8.19
N HIS A 337 8.58 -39.43 8.23
CA HIS A 337 8.99 -40.56 9.05
C HIS A 337 9.74 -41.57 8.19
N THR A 338 10.96 -41.93 8.58
CA THR A 338 11.67 -43.02 7.92
C THR A 338 11.04 -44.35 8.29
N VAL A 339 10.44 -45.00 7.29
CA VAL A 339 9.81 -46.32 7.39
C VAL A 339 10.89 -47.41 7.31
N GLY A 340 11.90 -47.23 6.46
CA GLY A 340 13.00 -48.17 6.34
C GLY A 340 14.16 -47.67 5.48
N HIS A 341 15.21 -48.48 5.39
CA HIS A 341 16.46 -48.15 4.72
C HIS A 341 16.90 -49.29 3.80
N LEU A 342 17.54 -48.96 2.68
CA LEU A 342 18.16 -49.94 1.80
C LEU A 342 19.56 -49.43 1.38
N SER A 343 20.61 -50.18 1.71
CA SER A 343 21.97 -49.85 1.27
C SER A 343 22.11 -50.06 -0.24
N LEU A 344 22.60 -49.03 -0.93
CA LEU A 344 22.86 -49.02 -2.37
C LEU A 344 24.30 -49.44 -2.66
N LYS A 345 24.50 -50.34 -3.63
CA LYS A 345 25.83 -50.69 -4.11
C LYS A 345 26.36 -49.62 -5.05
N SER A 346 27.68 -49.55 -5.18
CA SER A 346 28.33 -48.63 -6.13
C SER A 346 27.81 -48.89 -7.54
N GLY A 347 27.14 -47.89 -8.13
CA GLY A 347 26.57 -47.97 -9.48
C GLY A 347 25.10 -48.38 -9.54
N ASP A 348 24.43 -48.69 -8.42
CA ASP A 348 22.97 -48.89 -8.40
C ASP A 348 22.29 -47.58 -8.82
N LYS A 349 21.40 -47.67 -9.81
CA LYS A 349 20.58 -46.54 -10.27
C LYS A 349 19.10 -46.91 -10.26
N ILE A 350 18.26 -45.91 -10.01
CA ILE A 350 16.82 -46.04 -10.20
C ILE A 350 16.55 -46.08 -11.70
N GLN A 351 16.02 -47.20 -12.17
CA GLN A 351 15.68 -47.41 -13.58
C GLN A 351 14.24 -46.99 -13.83
N LEU A 352 13.32 -47.49 -13.01
CA LEU A 352 11.89 -47.24 -13.11
C LEU A 352 11.31 -46.84 -11.76
N VAL A 353 10.24 -46.05 -11.82
CA VAL A 353 9.33 -45.79 -10.71
C VAL A 353 7.94 -46.31 -11.04
N ARG A 354 7.25 -46.82 -10.03
CA ARG A 354 5.90 -47.37 -10.10
C ARG A 354 5.00 -46.69 -9.09
N VAL A 355 3.83 -46.21 -9.51
CA VAL A 355 2.80 -45.66 -8.61
C VAL A 355 1.48 -46.39 -8.85
N GLY A 356 0.87 -46.90 -7.78
CA GLY A 356 -0.38 -47.67 -7.86
C GLY A 356 -0.33 -48.96 -7.05
N LYS A 357 -1.26 -49.88 -7.34
CA LYS A 357 -1.37 -51.19 -6.66
C LYS A 357 -0.42 -52.19 -7.30
N MET A 358 0.57 -52.66 -6.56
CA MET A 358 1.58 -53.65 -6.98
C MET A 358 1.45 -54.94 -6.16
N ASP A 359 2.01 -56.03 -6.65
CA ASP A 359 2.11 -57.29 -5.87
C ASP A 359 3.04 -57.15 -4.66
N PRO A 360 3.03 -58.11 -3.70
CA PRO A 360 3.88 -58.09 -2.50
C PRO A 360 5.36 -57.79 -2.74
N ASN A 361 5.88 -58.16 -3.92
CA ASN A 361 7.27 -58.00 -4.31
C ASN A 361 7.51 -56.76 -5.20
N GLY A 362 6.50 -55.93 -5.41
CA GLY A 362 6.59 -54.74 -6.26
C GLY A 362 6.41 -55.00 -7.76
N GLU A 363 5.93 -56.18 -8.14
CA GLU A 363 5.73 -56.60 -9.53
C GLU A 363 4.24 -56.61 -9.92
N ASN A 364 3.93 -57.21 -11.07
CA ASN A 364 2.62 -57.13 -11.73
C ASN A 364 1.75 -58.40 -11.61
N LYS A 365 1.95 -59.22 -10.58
CA LYS A 365 1.17 -60.45 -10.39
C LYS A 365 -0.06 -60.21 -9.54
N ASP A 366 -1.15 -60.89 -9.89
CA ASP A 366 -2.34 -60.92 -9.05
C ASP A 366 -2.21 -61.96 -7.94
N GLY A 367 -2.86 -61.69 -6.81
CA GLY A 367 -2.98 -62.61 -5.69
C GLY A 367 -4.13 -63.60 -5.85
N LYS A 368 -4.59 -64.17 -4.73
CA LYS A 368 -5.80 -65.00 -4.73
C LYS A 368 -6.99 -64.17 -5.20
N ALA A 369 -7.85 -64.77 -6.04
CA ALA A 369 -9.05 -64.12 -6.54
C ALA A 369 -9.89 -63.55 -5.38
N SER A 370 -10.27 -62.28 -5.49
CA SER A 370 -11.13 -61.55 -4.55
C SER A 370 -12.23 -60.85 -5.34
N THR A 371 -13.40 -60.66 -4.74
CA THR A 371 -14.51 -59.90 -5.33
C THR A 371 -14.63 -58.49 -4.73
N LYS A 372 -13.76 -58.11 -3.80
CA LYS A 372 -13.80 -56.80 -3.16
C LYS A 372 -13.16 -55.76 -4.08
N GLU A 373 -13.94 -54.77 -4.49
CA GLU A 373 -13.48 -53.63 -5.26
C GLU A 373 -13.07 -52.47 -4.33
N GLY A 374 -12.02 -51.74 -4.70
CA GLY A 374 -11.59 -50.51 -4.05
C GLY A 374 -11.34 -49.40 -5.07
N ARG A 375 -11.59 -48.15 -4.66
CA ARG A 375 -11.19 -46.96 -5.42
C ARG A 375 -10.11 -46.21 -4.65
N SER A 376 -9.01 -45.90 -5.30
CA SER A 376 -7.89 -45.14 -4.76
C SER A 376 -7.37 -44.15 -5.80
N LYS A 377 -6.49 -43.23 -5.41
CA LYS A 377 -5.98 -42.19 -6.30
C LYS A 377 -4.51 -41.91 -6.10
N ILE A 378 -3.76 -41.82 -7.19
CA ILE A 378 -2.47 -41.14 -7.22
C ILE A 378 -2.72 -39.67 -7.58
N GLU A 379 -2.39 -38.77 -6.66
CA GLU A 379 -2.66 -37.34 -6.81
C GLU A 379 -1.48 -36.56 -7.39
N GLY A 380 -0.27 -37.10 -7.27
CA GLY A 380 0.90 -36.48 -7.87
C GLY A 380 2.18 -37.28 -7.66
N PHE A 381 3.15 -37.02 -8.52
CA PHE A 381 4.49 -37.57 -8.49
C PHE A 381 5.51 -36.47 -8.79
N TRP A 382 6.60 -36.43 -8.03
CA TRP A 382 7.69 -35.48 -8.21
C TRP A 382 9.04 -36.20 -8.12
N ALA A 383 9.98 -35.78 -8.97
CA ALA A 383 11.38 -36.15 -8.86
C ALA A 383 12.25 -34.89 -8.72
N TYR A 384 13.09 -34.87 -7.69
CA TYR A 384 13.98 -33.77 -7.38
C TYR A 384 15.44 -34.23 -7.46
N GLY A 385 16.29 -33.36 -7.99
CA GLY A 385 17.73 -33.53 -8.02
C GLY A 385 18.41 -33.07 -6.73
N ASP A 386 19.64 -32.58 -6.86
CA ASP A 386 20.36 -32.00 -5.73
C ASP A 386 19.80 -30.63 -5.32
N PHE A 387 20.22 -30.16 -4.15
CA PHE A 387 20.00 -28.77 -3.73
C PHE A 387 20.65 -27.82 -4.73
N SER A 388 19.98 -26.69 -5.01
CA SER A 388 20.61 -25.64 -5.80
C SER A 388 21.86 -25.10 -5.07
N SER A 389 22.77 -24.46 -5.81
CA SER A 389 24.02 -23.91 -5.24
C SER A 389 23.80 -22.97 -4.04
N GLN A 390 22.66 -22.29 -4.01
CA GLN A 390 22.22 -21.43 -2.90
C GLN A 390 22.02 -22.22 -1.60
N PHE A 391 21.39 -23.40 -1.68
CA PHE A 391 21.02 -24.20 -0.50
C PHE A 391 21.98 -25.37 -0.20
N ALA A 392 22.91 -25.67 -1.11
CA ALA A 392 23.88 -26.75 -0.95
C ALA A 392 24.99 -26.41 0.08
N GLY A 393 25.59 -27.44 0.67
CA GLY A 393 26.74 -27.33 1.58
C GLY A 393 26.38 -26.85 3.00
N ASP A 394 27.33 -26.19 3.67
CA ASP A 394 27.12 -25.60 5.00
C ASP A 394 26.38 -24.26 4.90
N LEU A 395 25.05 -24.34 4.90
CA LEU A 395 24.17 -23.18 4.79
C LEU A 395 24.21 -22.28 6.04
N SER A 396 24.45 -22.83 7.24
CA SER A 396 24.59 -22.01 8.46
C SER A 396 25.77 -21.06 8.36
N SER A 397 26.92 -21.55 7.89
CA SER A 397 28.09 -20.70 7.65
C SER A 397 27.86 -19.68 6.53
N LYS A 398 27.17 -20.08 5.45
CA LYS A 398 26.82 -19.17 4.35
C LYS A 398 25.90 -18.03 4.79
N LEU A 399 24.99 -18.28 5.74
CA LEU A 399 24.02 -17.30 6.25
C LEU A 399 24.55 -16.49 7.44
N ALA A 400 25.76 -16.76 7.94
CA ALA A 400 26.29 -16.13 9.16
C ALA A 400 26.36 -14.59 9.09
N TYR A 401 26.52 -14.01 7.89
CA TYR A 401 26.54 -12.55 7.68
C TYR A 401 25.21 -11.87 8.06
N MET A 402 24.09 -12.59 8.02
CA MET A 402 22.76 -12.07 8.38
C MET A 402 22.67 -11.63 9.86
N LYS A 403 23.57 -12.12 10.73
CA LYS A 403 23.69 -11.64 12.12
C LYS A 403 24.16 -10.18 12.20
N ASN A 404 24.80 -9.68 11.15
CA ASN A 404 25.24 -8.29 11.01
C ASN A 404 24.24 -7.47 10.16
N VAL A 405 23.01 -7.94 9.99
CA VAL A 405 21.92 -7.15 9.43
C VAL A 405 20.99 -6.77 10.57
N THR A 406 20.69 -5.48 10.68
CA THR A 406 19.71 -4.97 11.66
C THR A 406 18.46 -4.55 10.93
N VAL A 407 17.30 -5.02 11.37
CA VAL A 407 16.00 -4.49 10.94
C VAL A 407 15.46 -3.56 12.01
N GLN A 408 15.07 -2.35 11.62
CA GLN A 408 14.44 -1.37 12.49
C GLN A 408 12.96 -1.25 12.11
N LEU A 409 12.08 -1.36 13.09
CA LEU A 409 10.66 -1.04 12.92
C LEU A 409 10.38 0.29 13.59
N HIS A 410 9.81 1.23 12.83
CA HIS A 410 9.53 2.57 13.30
C HIS A 410 8.03 2.77 13.41
N TYR A 411 7.58 3.41 14.49
CA TYR A 411 6.20 3.79 14.73
C TYR A 411 6.14 5.27 15.10
N ASP A 412 5.51 6.10 14.28
CA ASP A 412 5.12 7.44 14.72
C ASP A 412 3.73 7.39 15.35
N LEU A 413 3.52 8.20 16.39
CA LEU A 413 2.21 8.58 16.89
C LEU A 413 2.16 10.10 16.98
N TYR A 414 1.15 10.69 16.34
CA TYR A 414 1.02 12.14 16.25
C TYR A 414 0.21 12.70 17.41
N ASP A 415 0.57 13.92 17.84
CA ASP A 415 -0.22 14.67 18.80
C ASP A 415 -1.60 15.02 18.23
N ASP A 416 -2.61 15.10 19.09
CA ASP A 416 -3.95 15.61 18.77
C ASP A 416 -4.72 14.87 17.66
N MET A 417 -4.23 13.69 17.22
CA MET A 417 -4.83 12.89 16.16
C MET A 417 -4.71 11.38 16.41
N PRO A 418 -5.75 10.58 16.11
CA PRO A 418 -5.73 9.13 16.27
C PRO A 418 -4.99 8.41 15.12
N ILE A 419 -3.77 8.85 14.82
CA ILE A 419 -3.01 8.44 13.63
C ILE A 419 -1.66 7.84 14.04
N PHE A 420 -1.39 6.62 13.59
CA PHE A 420 -0.07 6.01 13.61
C PHE A 420 0.60 6.13 12.24
N SER A 421 1.93 6.11 12.20
CA SER A 421 2.69 5.78 10.98
C SER A 421 3.65 4.64 11.24
N LYS A 422 3.93 3.81 10.24
CA LYS A 422 4.88 2.70 10.35
C LYS A 422 5.71 2.51 9.08
N TRP A 423 6.98 2.17 9.25
CA TRP A 423 7.88 1.77 8.17
C TRP A 423 9.03 0.90 8.72
N ILE A 424 9.80 0.30 7.80
CA ILE A 424 10.98 -0.49 8.15
C ILE A 424 12.25 0.14 7.60
N THR A 425 13.37 -0.08 8.30
CA THR A 425 14.72 0.19 7.80
C THR A 425 15.56 -1.08 7.93
N VAL A 426 16.23 -1.50 6.85
CA VAL A 426 17.20 -2.61 6.86
C VAL A 426 18.60 -2.01 6.77
N LYS A 427 19.43 -2.24 7.79
CA LYS A 427 20.81 -1.77 7.86
C LYS A 427 21.76 -2.93 7.62
N ASN A 428 22.56 -2.82 6.57
CA ASN A 428 23.55 -3.81 6.23
C ASN A 428 24.89 -3.47 6.91
N GLN A 429 25.16 -4.09 8.04
CA GLN A 429 26.45 -3.95 8.76
C GLN A 429 27.37 -5.15 8.51
N SER A 430 27.04 -5.98 7.51
CA SER A 430 27.93 -7.04 7.05
C SER A 430 29.03 -6.49 6.16
N ASP A 431 29.96 -7.36 5.78
CA ASP A 431 31.11 -7.06 4.92
C ASP A 431 30.80 -7.24 3.42
N ARG A 432 29.54 -7.46 3.05
CA ARG A 432 29.09 -7.73 1.69
C ARG A 432 27.82 -6.97 1.33
N GLU A 433 27.54 -6.87 0.04
CA GLU A 433 26.22 -6.44 -0.44
C GLU A 433 25.16 -7.51 -0.16
N ILE A 434 23.95 -7.05 0.15
CA ILE A 434 22.74 -7.85 0.29
C ILE A 434 21.65 -7.29 -0.62
N VAL A 435 20.66 -8.11 -0.97
CA VAL A 435 19.47 -7.69 -1.72
C VAL A 435 18.24 -7.78 -0.82
N VAL A 436 17.52 -6.69 -0.66
CA VAL A 436 16.16 -6.69 -0.07
C VAL A 436 15.18 -6.98 -1.19
N ASN A 437 14.78 -8.24 -1.34
CA ASN A 437 13.91 -8.69 -2.44
C ASN A 437 12.47 -8.19 -2.26
N SER A 438 11.93 -8.30 -1.04
CA SER A 438 10.55 -7.92 -0.71
C SER A 438 10.41 -7.57 0.77
N PHE A 439 9.34 -6.86 1.13
CA PHE A 439 8.98 -6.61 2.52
C PHE A 439 7.46 -6.49 2.70
N LYS A 440 6.99 -6.73 3.93
CA LYS A 440 5.68 -6.29 4.43
C LYS A 440 5.92 -5.37 5.61
N SER A 441 5.49 -4.11 5.52
CA SER A 441 5.71 -3.12 6.57
C SER A 441 4.67 -3.20 7.69
N GLU A 442 3.46 -3.70 7.41
CA GLU A 442 2.40 -3.90 8.40
C GLU A 442 1.59 -5.16 8.12
N GLN A 443 1.20 -5.85 9.19
CA GLN A 443 0.27 -6.97 9.19
C GLN A 443 -0.67 -6.89 10.41
N LEU A 444 -1.95 -6.61 10.20
CA LEU A 444 -2.94 -6.51 11.28
C LEU A 444 -4.09 -7.50 11.07
N ALA A 445 -4.25 -8.43 12.01
CA ALA A 445 -5.44 -9.28 12.09
C ALA A 445 -6.48 -8.59 12.98
N VAL A 446 -7.53 -8.05 12.36
CA VAL A 446 -8.53 -7.19 13.03
C VAL A 446 -9.93 -7.80 13.02
N PHE A 447 -10.82 -7.31 13.90
CA PHE A 447 -12.20 -7.81 13.99
C PHE A 447 -12.97 -7.67 12.68
N GLU A 448 -13.92 -8.59 12.46
CA GLU A 448 -14.83 -8.53 11.32
C GLU A 448 -15.78 -7.31 11.46
N PRO A 449 -15.92 -6.49 10.39
CA PRO A 449 -16.80 -5.31 10.44
C PRO A 449 -18.28 -5.66 10.23
N GLU A 450 -18.55 -6.82 9.64
CA GLU A 450 -19.90 -7.35 9.42
C GLU A 450 -19.91 -8.88 9.57
N SER A 451 -21.08 -9.42 9.91
CA SER A 451 -21.32 -10.85 10.00
C SER A 451 -22.19 -11.30 8.81
N SER A 452 -21.64 -12.12 7.92
CA SER A 452 -22.33 -12.65 6.73
C SER A 452 -22.02 -14.13 6.58
N VAL A 453 -23.06 -14.98 6.50
CA VAL A 453 -22.91 -16.43 6.29
C VAL A 453 -22.72 -16.75 4.80
N ASP A 454 -23.48 -16.06 3.95
CA ASP A 454 -23.56 -16.27 2.51
C ASP A 454 -22.51 -15.48 1.72
N HIS A 455 -22.30 -15.90 0.47
CA HIS A 455 -21.38 -15.28 -0.48
C HIS A 455 -21.66 -13.78 -0.69
N ARG A 456 -20.58 -13.01 -0.82
CA ARG A 456 -20.60 -11.56 -1.00
C ARG A 456 -19.71 -11.14 -2.16
N SER A 457 -20.23 -10.27 -3.02
CA SER A 457 -19.45 -9.61 -4.06
C SER A 457 -18.74 -8.34 -3.58
N ARG A 458 -19.18 -7.76 -2.46
CA ARG A 458 -18.59 -6.59 -1.81
C ARG A 458 -18.61 -6.76 -0.30
N TRP A 459 -17.51 -6.38 0.33
CA TRP A 459 -17.29 -6.47 1.77
C TRP A 459 -17.15 -5.08 2.37
N LEU A 460 -17.68 -4.89 3.57
CA LEU A 460 -17.22 -3.82 4.43
C LEU A 460 -15.79 -4.14 4.89
N TYR A 461 -14.89 -3.15 4.80
CA TYR A 461 -13.56 -3.27 5.39
C TYR A 461 -13.57 -2.80 6.85
N PRO A 462 -12.65 -3.32 7.68
CA PRO A 462 -12.45 -2.86 9.05
C PRO A 462 -12.33 -1.33 9.12
N ASN A 463 -12.76 -0.72 10.23
CA ASN A 463 -12.90 0.75 10.34
C ASN A 463 -11.57 1.50 10.53
N ILE A 464 -10.55 1.17 9.74
CA ILE A 464 -9.23 1.79 9.74
C ILE A 464 -9.03 2.40 8.36
N THR A 465 -8.76 3.70 8.30
CA THR A 465 -8.35 4.36 7.06
C THR A 465 -6.84 4.24 6.96
N VAL A 466 -6.35 3.66 5.87
CA VAL A 466 -4.92 3.37 5.68
C VAL A 466 -4.43 4.07 4.41
N GLU A 467 -3.29 4.74 4.50
CA GLU A 467 -2.66 5.47 3.40
C GLU A 467 -1.16 5.14 3.32
N THR A 468 -0.54 5.31 2.15
CA THR A 468 0.92 5.11 2.00
C THR A 468 1.53 6.23 1.17
N ASP A 469 2.84 6.50 1.33
CA ASP A 469 3.56 7.38 0.40
C ASP A 469 4.13 6.62 -0.81
N TYR A 470 3.54 5.47 -1.16
CA TYR A 470 3.78 4.67 -2.37
C TYR A 470 2.52 4.60 -3.23
N THR A 471 2.12 5.76 -3.76
CA THR A 471 0.87 5.99 -4.51
C THR A 471 1.16 6.60 -5.89
N PHE A 472 0.47 6.10 -6.91
CA PHE A 472 0.66 6.53 -8.30
C PHE A 472 -0.50 6.09 -9.21
N GLY A 473 -0.64 6.77 -10.36
CA GLY A 473 -1.54 6.41 -11.45
C GLY A 473 -3.03 6.51 -11.12
N GLY A 474 -3.42 7.52 -10.35
CA GLY A 474 -4.82 7.85 -10.09
C GLY A 474 -5.03 8.99 -9.09
N MET A 475 -6.27 9.50 -9.07
CA MET A 475 -6.71 10.66 -8.29
C MET A 475 -7.67 10.32 -7.13
N SER A 476 -7.87 9.02 -6.86
CA SER A 476 -8.76 8.51 -5.80
C SER A 476 -7.96 7.95 -4.63
N GLU A 477 -8.59 7.87 -3.46
CA GLU A 477 -8.01 7.21 -2.27
C GLU A 477 -7.78 5.70 -2.49
N GLU A 478 -8.52 5.07 -3.41
CA GLU A 478 -8.43 3.63 -3.67
C GLU A 478 -7.15 3.20 -4.39
N VAL A 479 -6.34 4.14 -4.89
CA VAL A 479 -5.09 3.81 -5.62
C VAL A 479 -4.12 2.98 -4.79
N VAL A 480 -4.15 3.13 -3.46
CA VAL A 480 -3.33 2.32 -2.52
C VAL A 480 -3.60 0.82 -2.64
N TYR A 481 -4.84 0.41 -2.96
CA TYR A 481 -5.17 -1.01 -3.12
C TYR A 481 -4.50 -1.62 -4.36
N SER A 482 -4.24 -0.79 -5.37
CA SER A 482 -3.54 -1.21 -6.60
C SER A 482 -2.01 -1.21 -6.46
N SER A 483 -1.46 -0.47 -5.50
CA SER A 483 0.00 -0.29 -5.34
C SER A 483 0.61 -1.02 -4.14
N SER A 484 0.02 -0.87 -2.95
CA SER A 484 0.72 -1.12 -1.68
C SER A 484 -0.09 -1.80 -0.58
N LEU A 485 -1.40 -1.99 -0.75
CA LEU A 485 -2.30 -2.43 0.33
C LEU A 485 -3.24 -3.56 -0.08
N GLU A 486 -3.47 -4.53 0.82
CA GLU A 486 -4.49 -5.58 0.68
C GLU A 486 -5.22 -5.88 1.98
N TRP A 487 -6.54 -6.01 1.89
CA TRP A 487 -7.35 -6.68 2.91
C TRP A 487 -7.60 -8.13 2.47
N LYS A 488 -6.93 -9.06 3.13
CA LYS A 488 -6.93 -10.50 2.80
C LYS A 488 -7.87 -11.30 3.69
N LYS A 489 -8.25 -12.48 3.18
CA LYS A 489 -8.75 -13.60 3.99
C LYS A 489 -7.67 -14.00 4.99
N ASP A 490 -8.05 -14.30 6.21
CA ASP A 490 -7.09 -14.75 7.22
C ASP A 490 -7.08 -16.28 7.33
N PRO A 491 -6.00 -16.96 6.88
CA PRO A 491 -5.93 -18.42 6.93
C PRO A 491 -5.95 -18.97 8.36
N LEU A 492 -5.58 -18.16 9.37
CA LEU A 492 -5.64 -18.58 10.77
C LEU A 492 -7.02 -18.36 11.40
N TYR A 493 -7.93 -17.63 10.75
CA TYR A 493 -9.27 -17.35 11.26
C TYR A 493 -10.29 -18.40 10.81
N THR A 494 -10.11 -19.64 11.27
CA THR A 494 -10.91 -20.78 10.80
C THR A 494 -12.34 -20.85 11.33
N THR A 495 -12.72 -19.90 12.19
CA THR A 495 -13.94 -19.85 13.01
C THR A 495 -14.83 -18.66 12.68
N GLN A 496 -14.58 -18.00 11.54
CA GLN A 496 -15.42 -16.91 11.04
C GLN A 496 -16.81 -17.38 10.61
N VAL A 497 -17.77 -16.44 10.59
CA VAL A 497 -19.19 -16.74 10.29
C VAL A 497 -19.42 -17.10 8.82
N HIS A 498 -18.68 -16.47 7.90
CA HIS A 498 -18.81 -16.78 6.47
C HIS A 498 -18.41 -18.22 6.18
N TYR A 499 -19.28 -18.95 5.49
CA TYR A 499 -19.13 -20.39 5.28
C TYR A 499 -17.79 -20.76 4.62
N ASP A 500 -17.43 -20.06 3.54
CA ASP A 500 -16.18 -20.27 2.80
C ASP A 500 -14.98 -19.51 3.37
N ARG A 501 -15.17 -18.87 4.52
CA ARG A 501 -14.14 -18.12 5.24
C ARG A 501 -13.49 -16.97 4.45
N GLU A 502 -14.32 -16.12 3.85
CA GLU A 502 -13.87 -15.11 2.89
C GLU A 502 -13.82 -13.67 3.42
N THR A 503 -14.36 -13.39 4.62
CA THR A 503 -14.35 -12.06 5.23
C THR A 503 -12.93 -11.46 5.29
N PRO A 504 -12.68 -10.31 4.64
CA PRO A 504 -11.34 -9.72 4.54
C PRO A 504 -11.00 -8.96 5.83
N CYS A 505 -10.19 -9.57 6.69
CA CYS A 505 -9.90 -9.10 8.05
C CYS A 505 -8.41 -9.25 8.45
N LEU A 506 -7.54 -9.43 7.46
CA LEU A 506 -6.09 -9.37 7.58
C LEU A 506 -5.58 -8.24 6.69
N LEU A 507 -5.11 -7.15 7.28
CA LEU A 507 -4.39 -6.11 6.55
C LEU A 507 -2.97 -6.60 6.26
N GLU A 508 -2.53 -6.47 5.02
CA GLU A 508 -1.10 -6.54 4.65
C GLU A 508 -0.72 -5.31 3.84
N VAL A 509 0.41 -4.69 4.19
CA VAL A 509 0.95 -3.53 3.47
C VAL A 509 2.33 -3.86 2.91
N ALA A 510 2.42 -3.94 1.58
CA ALA A 510 3.61 -4.31 0.80
C ALA A 510 3.47 -3.87 -0.66
N PRO A 511 4.56 -3.54 -1.37
CA PRO A 511 4.51 -3.37 -2.82
C PRO A 511 3.94 -4.63 -3.48
N LYS A 512 3.14 -4.49 -4.54
CA LYS A 512 2.69 -5.65 -5.33
C LYS A 512 3.86 -6.39 -5.99
N MET A 513 4.94 -5.68 -6.31
CA MET A 513 6.17 -6.18 -6.89
C MET A 513 7.37 -5.40 -6.36
N GLY A 514 8.48 -6.11 -6.14
CA GLY A 514 9.72 -5.53 -5.62
C GLY A 514 9.80 -5.44 -4.09
N PRO A 515 10.73 -4.63 -3.56
CA PRO A 515 11.47 -3.58 -4.27
C PRO A 515 12.77 -4.06 -4.95
N GLU A 516 13.24 -5.28 -4.67
CA GLU A 516 14.47 -5.87 -5.25
C GLU A 516 15.70 -4.95 -5.20
N GLN A 517 15.97 -4.37 -4.03
CA GLN A 517 17.00 -3.33 -3.86
C GLN A 517 18.32 -3.90 -3.34
N GLN A 518 19.42 -3.57 -4.01
CA GLN A 518 20.77 -3.82 -3.52
C GLN A 518 21.12 -2.83 -2.39
N VAL A 519 21.69 -3.35 -1.31
CA VAL A 519 22.16 -2.58 -0.15
C VAL A 519 23.63 -2.90 0.08
N ALA A 520 24.50 -1.95 -0.28
CA ALA A 520 25.94 -2.08 -0.10
C ALA A 520 26.32 -2.27 1.38
N ALA A 521 27.53 -2.78 1.63
CA ALA A 521 28.08 -2.87 2.99
C ALA A 521 28.14 -1.47 3.65
N GLY A 522 27.59 -1.36 4.86
CA GLY A 522 27.41 -0.09 5.57
C GLY A 522 26.21 0.75 5.11
N GLY A 523 25.50 0.30 4.07
CA GLY A 523 24.32 0.97 3.54
C GLY A 523 23.02 0.65 4.28
N GLU A 524 21.94 1.33 3.89
CA GLU A 524 20.61 1.10 4.41
C GLU A 524 19.54 1.17 3.32
N PHE A 525 18.47 0.41 3.54
CA PHE A 525 17.22 0.47 2.78
C PHE A 525 16.10 0.92 3.73
N ALA A 526 15.23 1.82 3.28
CA ALA A 526 14.01 2.19 3.99
C ALA A 526 12.79 1.93 3.11
N SER A 527 11.74 1.34 3.68
CA SER A 527 10.46 1.21 2.99
C SER A 527 9.75 2.57 2.87
N TYR A 528 8.70 2.61 2.07
CA TYR A 528 7.68 3.66 2.18
C TYR A 528 6.99 3.59 3.55
N ARG A 529 6.32 4.68 3.92
CA ARG A 529 5.55 4.81 5.15
C ARG A 529 4.09 4.43 4.94
N VAL A 530 3.52 3.85 5.98
CA VAL A 530 2.09 3.56 6.13
C VAL A 530 1.54 4.51 7.17
N TRP A 531 0.34 5.05 6.96
CA TRP A 531 -0.42 5.78 7.98
C TRP A 531 -1.72 5.05 8.26
N GLU A 532 -2.05 4.94 9.54
CA GLU A 532 -3.25 4.28 10.04
C GLU A 532 -4.06 5.28 10.87
N LEU A 533 -5.19 5.71 10.34
CA LEU A 533 -6.19 6.49 11.07
C LEU A 533 -7.24 5.53 11.64
N LEU A 534 -7.28 5.40 12.97
CA LEU A 534 -8.33 4.63 13.65
C LEU A 534 -9.61 5.47 13.68
N ASN A 535 -10.64 5.05 12.94
CA ASN A 535 -11.87 5.82 12.86
C ASN A 535 -12.73 5.57 14.10
N ASP A 536 -13.19 6.65 14.72
CA ASP A 536 -14.09 6.66 15.89
C ASP A 536 -15.58 6.63 15.49
N SER A 537 -15.88 6.56 14.19
CA SER A 537 -17.23 6.54 13.64
C SER A 537 -17.29 5.84 12.29
N TRP A 538 -18.48 5.36 11.92
CA TRP A 538 -18.79 4.83 10.59
C TRP A 538 -19.44 5.87 9.68
N GLU A 539 -19.74 7.06 10.19
CA GLU A 539 -20.39 8.13 9.45
C GLU A 539 -19.43 8.72 8.41
N ARG A 540 -19.90 8.85 7.16
CA ARG A 540 -19.08 9.18 5.99
C ARG A 540 -18.41 10.55 6.14
N GLU A 541 -19.14 11.58 6.57
CA GLU A 541 -18.61 12.95 6.74
C GLU A 541 -17.51 12.98 7.79
N ARG A 542 -17.71 12.34 8.95
CA ARG A 542 -16.71 12.25 10.01
C ARG A 542 -15.43 11.55 9.55
N LYS A 543 -15.57 10.39 8.88
CA LYS A 543 -14.41 9.67 8.31
C LYS A 543 -13.67 10.51 7.27
N SER A 544 -14.42 11.17 6.40
CA SER A 544 -13.90 12.05 5.35
C SER A 544 -13.16 13.27 5.92
N LEU A 545 -13.70 13.89 6.96
CA LEU A 545 -13.02 14.97 7.71
C LEU A 545 -11.73 14.46 8.36
N GLY A 546 -11.75 13.28 8.97
CA GLY A 546 -10.57 12.65 9.54
C GLY A 546 -9.47 12.38 8.50
N TYR A 547 -9.85 11.86 7.34
CA TYR A 547 -8.95 11.62 6.22
C TYR A 547 -8.33 12.92 5.67
N ARG A 548 -9.16 13.93 5.39
CA ARG A 548 -8.70 15.26 4.96
C ARG A 548 -7.76 15.89 5.99
N LYS A 549 -8.02 15.69 7.29
CA LYS A 549 -7.16 16.17 8.39
C LYS A 549 -5.83 15.44 8.45
N MET A 550 -5.82 14.12 8.25
CA MET A 550 -4.60 13.34 8.12
C MET A 550 -3.76 13.87 6.96
N LEU A 551 -4.32 13.96 5.74
CA LEU A 551 -3.56 14.38 4.56
C LEU A 551 -2.95 15.78 4.71
N ARG A 552 -3.72 16.79 5.13
CA ARG A 552 -3.17 18.15 5.32
C ARG A 552 -2.17 18.26 6.47
N SER A 553 -2.17 17.30 7.40
CA SER A 553 -1.17 17.26 8.47
C SER A 553 0.12 16.60 7.97
N MET A 554 0.02 15.47 7.26
CA MET A 554 1.17 14.72 6.75
C MET A 554 1.78 15.30 5.47
N ALA A 555 1.03 16.15 4.76
CA ALA A 555 1.41 16.89 3.57
C ALA A 555 0.90 18.36 3.64
N PRO A 556 1.46 19.19 4.54
CA PRO A 556 0.94 20.54 4.80
C PRO A 556 1.01 21.52 3.62
N TRP A 557 1.89 21.27 2.64
CA TRP A 557 1.91 22.01 1.37
C TRP A 557 0.63 21.85 0.54
N ALA A 558 -0.19 20.83 0.81
CA ALA A 558 -1.51 20.68 0.19
C ALA A 558 -2.49 21.80 0.60
N THR A 559 -2.15 22.60 1.61
CA THR A 559 -2.91 23.79 2.03
C THR A 559 -2.51 25.06 1.27
N GLU A 560 -1.46 25.02 0.45
CA GLU A 560 -1.08 26.14 -0.42
C GLU A 560 -2.09 26.23 -1.58
N ASN A 561 -2.94 27.27 -1.57
CA ASN A 561 -4.07 27.41 -2.49
C ASN A 561 -4.00 28.70 -3.35
N PRO A 562 -2.96 28.88 -4.17
CA PRO A 562 -2.81 30.09 -4.99
C PRO A 562 -3.88 30.20 -6.07
N ILE A 563 -4.35 31.42 -6.33
CA ILE A 563 -5.23 31.71 -7.47
C ILE A 563 -4.39 31.73 -8.76
N LEU A 564 -4.77 30.91 -9.75
CA LEU A 564 -3.92 30.65 -10.92
C LEU A 564 -4.62 30.87 -12.27
N MET A 565 -3.85 31.29 -13.27
CA MET A 565 -4.26 31.39 -14.67
C MET A 565 -3.48 30.41 -15.54
N HIS A 566 -4.16 29.77 -16.49
CA HIS A 566 -3.53 29.00 -17.57
C HIS A 566 -3.46 29.85 -18.85
N VAL A 567 -2.27 30.34 -19.18
CA VAL A 567 -2.06 31.10 -20.42
C VAL A 567 -1.80 30.13 -21.59
N ARG A 568 -2.57 30.28 -22.67
CA ARG A 568 -2.53 29.36 -23.83
C ARG A 568 -1.43 29.66 -24.86
N SER A 569 -0.59 30.64 -24.63
CA SER A 569 0.57 30.93 -25.49
C SER A 569 1.78 31.21 -24.61
N SER A 570 2.93 30.64 -24.96
CA SER A 570 4.19 30.84 -24.26
C SER A 570 5.02 31.99 -24.85
N ASP A 571 4.54 32.71 -25.87
CA ASP A 571 5.24 33.89 -26.40
C ASP A 571 5.33 35.01 -25.35
N ASN A 572 6.36 35.84 -25.45
CA ASN A 572 6.68 36.82 -24.40
C ASN A 572 5.57 37.87 -24.20
N GLU A 573 4.83 38.25 -25.26
CA GLU A 573 3.79 39.27 -25.16
C GLU A 573 2.57 38.71 -24.43
N SER A 574 2.11 37.52 -24.83
CA SER A 574 0.99 36.82 -24.19
C SER A 574 1.26 36.52 -22.72
N VAL A 575 2.47 36.04 -22.39
CA VAL A 575 2.86 35.73 -21.00
C VAL A 575 2.91 37.01 -20.15
N LYS A 576 3.50 38.09 -20.66
CA LYS A 576 3.54 39.38 -19.93
C LYS A 576 2.14 39.95 -19.72
N LYS A 577 1.28 39.89 -20.74
CA LYS A 577 -0.13 40.29 -20.61
C LYS A 577 -0.84 39.49 -19.51
N ALA A 578 -0.69 38.16 -19.49
CA ALA A 578 -1.27 37.31 -18.45
C ALA A 578 -0.76 37.68 -17.05
N ILE A 579 0.55 37.93 -16.91
CA ILE A 579 1.16 38.37 -15.65
C ILE A 579 0.59 39.72 -15.19
N ASP A 580 0.51 40.71 -16.08
CA ASP A 580 0.00 42.03 -15.74
C ASP A 580 -1.48 41.97 -15.34
N GLN A 581 -2.31 41.26 -16.10
CA GLN A 581 -3.72 41.07 -15.73
C GLN A 581 -3.88 40.33 -14.40
N ALA A 582 -3.10 39.27 -14.18
CA ALA A 582 -3.11 38.51 -12.94
C ALA A 582 -2.78 39.42 -11.74
N ALA A 583 -1.72 40.23 -11.85
CA ALA A 583 -1.32 41.17 -10.81
C ALA A 583 -2.38 42.24 -10.55
N GLU A 584 -3.04 42.76 -11.60
CA GLU A 584 -4.07 43.80 -11.49
C GLU A 584 -5.35 43.34 -10.76
N VAL A 585 -5.73 42.07 -10.91
CA VAL A 585 -6.96 41.52 -10.29
C VAL A 585 -6.68 40.66 -9.07
N GLY A 586 -5.41 40.43 -8.73
CA GLY A 586 -5.00 39.73 -7.52
C GLY A 586 -4.83 38.21 -7.66
N PHE A 587 -4.70 37.68 -8.88
CA PHE A 587 -4.21 36.32 -9.07
C PHE A 587 -2.74 36.23 -8.60
N GLU A 588 -2.28 35.03 -8.28
CA GLU A 588 -0.97 34.80 -7.64
C GLU A 588 -0.01 34.00 -8.52
N MET A 589 -0.53 33.40 -9.60
CA MET A 589 0.21 32.43 -10.41
C MET A 589 -0.23 32.44 -11.87
N VAL A 590 0.73 32.24 -12.77
CA VAL A 590 0.51 31.99 -14.20
C VAL A 590 1.24 30.71 -14.60
N ILE A 591 0.53 29.82 -15.31
CA ILE A 591 1.08 28.58 -15.86
C ILE A 591 0.97 28.63 -17.39
N MET A 592 2.10 28.48 -18.07
CA MET A 592 2.13 28.22 -19.51
C MET A 592 1.69 26.78 -19.76
N THR A 593 0.40 26.61 -20.04
CA THR A 593 -0.28 25.30 -20.02
C THR A 593 0.00 24.47 -21.28
N PHE A 594 -0.56 23.25 -21.35
CA PHE A 594 -0.49 22.40 -22.54
C PHE A 594 -0.96 23.11 -23.83
N TRP A 595 -0.30 22.77 -24.94
CA TRP A 595 -0.45 23.41 -26.26
C TRP A 595 -0.09 24.90 -26.33
N SER A 596 0.55 25.46 -25.30
CA SER A 596 1.04 26.85 -25.34
C SER A 596 2.30 27.06 -26.18
N GLY A 597 3.01 25.98 -26.51
CA GLY A 597 4.35 26.02 -27.10
C GLY A 597 5.48 26.14 -26.08
N PHE A 598 5.19 26.10 -24.77
CA PHE A 598 6.22 25.92 -23.76
C PHE A 598 6.83 24.51 -23.86
N ASN A 599 8.15 24.41 -23.77
CA ASN A 599 8.89 23.15 -23.80
C ASN A 599 9.83 23.05 -22.62
N ALA A 600 9.49 22.21 -21.63
CA ALA A 600 10.31 22.00 -20.44
C ALA A 600 11.64 21.24 -20.73
N GLU A 601 11.75 20.60 -21.89
CA GLU A 601 12.91 19.79 -22.29
C GLU A 601 13.93 20.57 -23.13
N ASP A 602 13.67 21.85 -23.44
CA ASP A 602 14.60 22.75 -24.10
C ASP A 602 15.54 23.40 -23.08
N ASP A 603 16.71 22.78 -22.89
CA ASP A 603 17.77 23.22 -22.00
C ASP A 603 18.84 24.09 -22.69
N SER A 604 18.52 24.68 -23.86
CA SER A 604 19.41 25.62 -24.53
C SER A 604 19.68 26.87 -23.67
N PRO A 605 20.90 27.43 -23.69
CA PRO A 605 21.22 28.66 -22.95
C PRO A 605 20.28 29.83 -23.27
N GLU A 606 19.85 29.94 -24.53
CA GLU A 606 18.91 30.97 -24.99
C GLU A 606 17.54 30.82 -24.35
N ASN A 607 16.99 29.60 -24.30
CA ASN A 607 15.70 29.35 -23.67
C ASN A 607 15.78 29.54 -22.15
N LEU A 608 16.82 29.05 -21.49
CA LEU A 608 17.00 29.23 -20.05
C LEU A 608 17.09 30.71 -19.66
N LYS A 609 17.83 31.51 -20.42
CA LYS A 609 17.89 32.97 -20.23
C LYS A 609 16.53 33.63 -20.44
N ARG A 610 15.81 33.25 -21.50
CA ARG A 610 14.47 33.76 -21.79
C ARG A 610 13.48 33.43 -20.67
N MET A 611 13.48 32.19 -20.17
CA MET A 611 12.62 31.79 -19.05
C MET A 611 12.96 32.56 -17.78
N LYS A 612 14.25 32.82 -17.53
CA LYS A 612 14.69 33.68 -16.43
C LYS A 612 14.14 35.10 -16.53
N GLU A 613 14.24 35.72 -17.69
CA GLU A 613 13.72 37.09 -17.90
C GLU A 613 12.20 37.18 -17.68
N LEU A 614 11.44 36.14 -18.07
CA LEU A 614 10.00 36.07 -17.82
C LEU A 614 9.68 35.82 -16.34
N ALA A 615 10.41 34.93 -15.67
CA ALA A 615 10.24 34.66 -14.24
C ALA A 615 10.57 35.91 -13.40
N ASP A 616 11.69 36.59 -13.70
CA ASP A 616 12.08 37.84 -13.03
C ASP A 616 11.00 38.94 -13.24
N TYR A 617 10.41 39.03 -14.44
CA TYR A 617 9.28 39.94 -14.70
C TYR A 617 8.05 39.58 -13.86
N ALA A 618 7.68 38.29 -13.79
CA ALA A 618 6.57 37.82 -12.96
C ALA A 618 6.79 38.13 -11.47
N HIS A 619 7.99 37.86 -10.95
CA HIS A 619 8.35 38.16 -9.57
C HIS A 619 8.30 39.65 -9.26
N SER A 620 8.67 40.52 -10.21
CA SER A 620 8.54 41.99 -10.06
C SER A 620 7.09 42.46 -9.87
N LYS A 621 6.11 41.63 -10.25
CA LYS A 621 4.66 41.85 -10.10
C LYS A 621 4.04 41.02 -8.98
N GLY A 622 4.83 40.23 -8.24
CA GLY A 622 4.34 39.32 -7.20
C GLY A 622 3.62 38.08 -7.74
N ILE A 623 3.86 37.71 -8.99
CA ILE A 623 3.28 36.53 -9.66
C ILE A 623 4.33 35.43 -9.74
N GLU A 624 3.94 34.21 -9.41
CA GLU A 624 4.75 33.03 -9.72
C GLU A 624 4.46 32.51 -11.13
N LEU A 625 5.53 32.17 -11.86
CA LEU A 625 5.45 31.68 -13.23
C LEU A 625 5.93 30.22 -13.29
N GLY A 626 5.25 29.42 -14.10
CA GLY A 626 5.69 28.07 -14.44
C GLY A 626 5.14 27.58 -15.76
N GLY A 627 5.33 26.30 -16.01
CA GLY A 627 4.91 25.68 -17.25
C GLY A 627 4.58 24.20 -17.12
N TYR A 628 4.02 23.70 -18.21
CA TYR A 628 3.54 22.35 -18.38
C TYR A 628 4.60 21.40 -18.93
N SER A 629 4.57 20.14 -18.49
CA SER A 629 5.22 19.03 -19.19
C SER A 629 4.37 17.78 -19.13
N LEU A 630 4.36 17.01 -20.22
CA LEU A 630 3.73 15.69 -20.31
C LEU A 630 4.80 14.61 -20.22
N LEU A 631 4.77 13.76 -19.20
CA LEU A 631 5.73 12.67 -19.06
C LEU A 631 5.26 11.40 -19.79
N ALA A 632 4.21 10.76 -19.30
CA ALA A 632 3.55 9.60 -19.91
C ALA A 632 2.35 9.99 -20.77
N SER A 633 1.61 9.02 -21.33
CA SER A 633 0.62 9.23 -22.40
C SER A 633 1.24 9.70 -23.72
N ARG A 634 2.52 9.40 -23.91
CA ARG A 634 3.27 9.61 -25.16
C ARG A 634 4.27 8.49 -25.40
N HIS A 635 4.57 8.23 -26.67
CA HIS A 635 5.62 7.32 -27.12
C HIS A 635 6.89 8.13 -27.39
N ILE A 636 8.04 7.65 -26.90
CA ILE A 636 9.35 8.22 -27.26
C ILE A 636 9.94 7.41 -28.40
N ASP A 637 10.29 6.15 -28.11
CA ASP A 637 10.71 5.13 -29.07
C ASP A 637 10.73 3.76 -28.36
N ALA A 638 10.88 2.68 -29.12
CA ALA A 638 10.90 1.32 -28.57
C ALA A 638 12.09 1.03 -27.63
N LYS A 639 13.16 1.85 -27.67
CA LYS A 639 14.35 1.69 -26.80
C LYS A 639 14.11 2.31 -25.41
N ASN A 640 13.25 3.32 -25.32
CA ASN A 640 13.04 4.08 -24.09
C ASN A 640 11.67 3.85 -23.43
N ASP A 641 10.71 3.32 -24.18
CA ASP A 641 9.38 3.02 -23.66
C ASP A 641 9.35 1.80 -22.73
N VAL A 642 8.36 1.74 -21.84
CA VAL A 642 8.18 0.58 -20.96
C VAL A 642 7.96 -0.69 -21.79
N VAL A 643 8.67 -1.76 -21.42
CA VAL A 643 8.50 -3.08 -22.03
C VAL A 643 7.54 -3.88 -21.17
N LEU A 644 6.46 -4.37 -21.76
CA LEU A 644 5.42 -5.15 -21.09
C LEU A 644 5.27 -6.55 -21.73
N PRO A 645 4.72 -7.55 -21.01
CA PRO A 645 4.41 -8.85 -21.58
C PRO A 645 3.41 -8.75 -22.74
N GLU A 646 3.43 -9.75 -23.63
CA GLU A 646 2.51 -9.81 -24.78
C GLU A 646 1.04 -9.70 -24.34
N GLY A 647 0.28 -8.82 -25.01
CA GLY A 647 -1.13 -8.54 -24.72
C GLY A 647 -1.38 -7.54 -23.58
N MET A 648 -0.35 -7.06 -22.90
CA MET A 648 -0.46 -5.95 -21.94
C MET A 648 -0.16 -4.60 -22.61
N HIS A 649 -0.76 -3.54 -22.07
CA HIS A 649 -0.58 -2.17 -22.54
C HIS A 649 -0.28 -1.25 -21.35
N PRO A 650 0.53 -0.19 -21.54
CA PRO A 650 0.78 0.80 -20.49
C PRO A 650 -0.54 1.43 -20.02
N ARG A 651 -0.65 1.77 -18.74
CA ARG A 651 -1.88 2.30 -18.13
C ARG A 651 -2.44 3.52 -18.87
N PHE A 652 -1.55 4.38 -19.38
CA PHE A 652 -1.91 5.57 -20.15
C PHE A 652 -1.77 5.40 -21.67
N GLY A 653 -1.86 4.16 -22.17
CA GLY A 653 -1.75 3.83 -23.59
C GLY A 653 -0.31 3.81 -24.13
N SER A 654 0.50 4.82 -23.81
CA SER A 654 1.94 4.84 -24.07
C SER A 654 2.68 5.48 -22.90
N SER A 655 3.86 4.97 -22.57
CA SER A 655 4.61 5.44 -21.40
C SER A 655 6.11 5.23 -21.60
N PRO A 656 6.94 6.28 -21.51
CA PRO A 656 8.38 6.10 -21.40
C PRO A 656 8.73 5.42 -20.08
N CYS A 657 9.74 4.57 -20.08
CA CYS A 657 10.34 4.12 -18.83
C CYS A 657 11.16 5.26 -18.24
N ILE A 658 10.85 5.68 -17.01
CA ILE A 658 11.55 6.78 -16.33
C ILE A 658 13.03 6.45 -16.06
N GLU A 659 13.35 5.16 -16.02
CA GLU A 659 14.70 4.64 -15.82
C GLU A 659 15.45 4.33 -17.13
N SER A 660 14.86 4.60 -18.29
CA SER A 660 15.57 4.59 -19.58
C SER A 660 16.58 5.73 -19.72
N GLU A 661 17.45 5.70 -20.74
CA GLU A 661 18.36 6.81 -21.04
C GLU A 661 17.61 8.13 -21.23
N TRP A 662 16.49 8.11 -21.98
CA TRP A 662 15.65 9.28 -22.17
C TRP A 662 15.01 9.75 -20.86
N GLY A 663 14.46 8.82 -20.05
CA GLY A 663 13.80 9.16 -18.79
C GLY A 663 14.74 9.83 -17.80
N GLN A 664 15.98 9.33 -17.68
CA GLN A 664 16.99 9.96 -16.84
C GLN A 664 17.40 11.35 -17.37
N ALA A 665 17.54 11.51 -18.69
CA ALA A 665 17.84 12.79 -19.31
C ALA A 665 16.70 13.81 -19.13
N TYR A 666 15.45 13.37 -19.21
CA TYR A 666 14.26 14.20 -18.98
C TYR A 666 14.30 14.85 -17.58
N PHE A 667 14.49 14.06 -16.52
CA PHE A 667 14.58 14.62 -15.16
C PHE A 667 15.80 15.54 -14.98
N LYS A 668 16.95 15.21 -15.59
CA LYS A 668 18.13 16.09 -15.56
C LYS A 668 17.84 17.47 -16.17
N LYS A 669 17.10 17.52 -17.28
CA LYS A 669 16.67 18.77 -17.92
C LYS A 669 15.71 19.56 -17.04
N LEU A 670 14.76 18.88 -16.38
CA LEU A 670 13.86 19.53 -15.44
C LEU A 670 14.62 20.17 -14.25
N TYR A 671 15.57 19.47 -13.64
CA TYR A 671 16.43 20.05 -12.61
C TYR A 671 17.12 21.33 -13.12
N ASN A 672 17.77 21.26 -14.28
CA ASN A 672 18.48 22.40 -14.87
C ASN A 672 17.55 23.59 -15.17
N LEU A 673 16.37 23.34 -15.73
CA LEU A 673 15.37 24.36 -16.03
C LEU A 673 15.01 25.15 -14.77
N TYR A 674 14.63 24.46 -13.69
CA TYR A 674 14.16 25.12 -12.47
C TYR A 674 15.30 25.78 -11.68
N GLU A 675 16.50 25.22 -11.70
CA GLU A 675 17.68 25.83 -11.06
C GLU A 675 18.13 27.11 -11.79
N SER A 676 18.02 27.15 -13.12
CA SER A 676 18.55 28.25 -13.93
C SER A 676 17.55 29.37 -14.22
N SER A 677 16.25 29.07 -14.27
CA SER A 677 15.21 30.02 -14.70
C SER A 677 14.55 30.79 -13.56
N GLY A 678 14.49 30.24 -12.33
CA GLY A 678 13.70 30.83 -11.26
C GLY A 678 12.18 30.65 -11.40
N LEU A 679 11.72 29.80 -12.33
CA LEU A 679 10.32 29.37 -12.36
C LEU A 679 9.91 28.74 -11.02
N GLY A 680 8.72 29.09 -10.54
CA GLY A 680 8.23 28.70 -9.22
C GLY A 680 7.12 27.65 -9.24
N VAL A 681 6.73 27.15 -10.42
CA VAL A 681 5.60 26.23 -10.60
C VAL A 681 5.90 25.20 -11.68
N PHE A 682 5.47 23.97 -11.45
CA PHE A 682 5.51 22.89 -12.43
C PHE A 682 4.15 22.18 -12.51
N GLU A 683 3.58 22.18 -13.71
CA GLU A 683 2.42 21.35 -14.03
C GLU A 683 2.92 20.08 -14.72
N HIS A 684 2.84 18.95 -14.01
CA HIS A 684 3.42 17.69 -14.49
C HIS A 684 2.33 16.65 -14.77
N ASP A 685 1.91 16.64 -16.02
CA ASP A 685 0.87 15.75 -16.51
C ASP A 685 1.46 14.41 -16.96
N GLY A 686 0.63 13.36 -16.97
CA GLY A 686 1.09 12.00 -17.23
C GLY A 686 2.21 11.58 -16.27
N SER A 687 2.10 11.93 -14.98
CA SER A 687 3.03 11.45 -13.95
C SER A 687 3.12 9.93 -13.94
N TYR A 688 4.16 9.37 -13.31
CA TYR A 688 4.45 7.94 -13.38
C TYR A 688 3.19 7.10 -13.08
N PRO A 689 2.69 6.32 -14.06
CA PRO A 689 1.43 5.60 -13.91
C PRO A 689 1.51 4.34 -13.04
N GLY A 690 2.71 3.90 -12.67
CA GLY A 690 2.91 2.62 -11.98
C GLY A 690 3.18 1.42 -12.89
N ASP A 691 3.44 1.63 -14.18
CA ASP A 691 3.73 0.52 -15.12
C ASP A 691 5.03 -0.20 -14.75
N TRP A 692 4.99 -1.54 -14.69
CA TRP A 692 6.18 -2.37 -14.63
C TRP A 692 6.95 -2.30 -15.95
N CYS A 693 8.27 -2.42 -15.89
CA CYS A 693 9.10 -2.48 -17.09
C CYS A 693 9.94 -3.76 -17.05
N TYR A 694 9.73 -4.63 -18.03
CA TYR A 694 10.42 -5.92 -18.19
C TYR A 694 11.71 -5.80 -19.00
N SER A 695 12.11 -4.58 -19.37
CA SER A 695 13.38 -4.35 -20.05
C SER A 695 14.54 -4.73 -19.14
N THR A 696 15.53 -5.44 -19.69
CA THR A 696 16.82 -5.68 -19.05
C THR A 696 17.90 -4.73 -19.56
N ASP A 697 17.56 -3.87 -20.53
CA ASP A 697 18.50 -2.99 -21.24
C ASP A 697 18.45 -1.54 -20.74
N HIS A 698 17.42 -1.17 -19.96
CA HIS A 698 17.31 0.17 -19.39
C HIS A 698 18.31 0.35 -18.24
N PRO A 699 19.06 1.47 -18.18
CA PRO A 699 20.17 1.62 -17.25
C PRO A 699 19.76 1.80 -15.78
N GLY A 700 18.51 2.18 -15.49
CA GLY A 700 18.08 2.50 -14.12
C GLY A 700 17.36 1.37 -13.37
N HIS A 701 17.20 0.20 -13.97
CA HIS A 701 16.65 -0.99 -13.31
C HIS A 701 17.16 -2.27 -13.99
N HIS A 702 17.14 -3.39 -13.29
CA HIS A 702 17.66 -4.66 -13.82
C HIS A 702 16.59 -5.46 -14.57
N ASN A 703 15.35 -5.44 -14.08
CA ASN A 703 14.22 -6.17 -14.64
C ASN A 703 12.90 -5.67 -14.02
N GLU A 704 11.81 -6.42 -14.15
CA GLU A 704 10.51 -6.03 -13.62
C GLU A 704 10.51 -5.84 -12.09
N LYS A 705 11.35 -6.60 -11.36
CA LYS A 705 11.31 -6.69 -9.90
C LYS A 705 11.77 -5.41 -9.19
N ASP A 706 12.67 -4.62 -9.80
CA ASP A 706 13.08 -3.31 -9.28
C ASP A 706 12.51 -2.13 -10.11
N SER A 707 11.97 -2.40 -11.30
CA SER A 707 11.52 -1.36 -12.25
C SER A 707 10.54 -0.34 -11.65
N GLN A 708 9.45 -0.78 -11.02
CA GLN A 708 8.44 0.14 -10.51
C GLN A 708 8.94 0.93 -9.31
N TRP A 709 9.73 0.28 -8.44
CA TRP A 709 10.33 0.93 -7.30
C TRP A 709 11.28 2.05 -7.74
N ASN A 710 12.18 1.77 -8.68
CA ASN A 710 13.18 2.74 -9.14
C ASN A 710 12.51 3.91 -9.90
N GLN A 711 11.58 3.62 -10.81
CA GLN A 711 10.82 4.66 -11.53
C GLN A 711 10.05 5.57 -10.56
N PHE A 712 9.40 4.98 -9.55
CA PHE A 712 8.70 5.73 -8.51
C PHE A 712 9.66 6.58 -7.67
N LYS A 713 10.83 6.04 -7.32
CA LYS A 713 11.86 6.77 -6.57
C LYS A 713 12.36 7.98 -7.34
N ARG A 714 12.67 7.85 -8.63
CA ARG A 714 13.15 8.99 -9.44
C ARG A 714 12.17 10.15 -9.49
N ILE A 715 10.89 9.89 -9.76
CA ILE A 715 9.89 10.95 -9.84
C ILE A 715 9.61 11.56 -8.45
N THR A 716 9.56 10.76 -7.39
CA THR A 716 9.31 11.28 -6.05
C THR A 716 10.50 12.04 -5.47
N ASP A 717 11.72 11.68 -5.82
CA ASP A 717 12.92 12.43 -5.42
C ASP A 717 12.93 13.81 -6.09
N PHE A 718 12.50 13.91 -7.35
CA PHE A 718 12.27 15.19 -8.02
C PHE A 718 11.16 16.01 -7.34
N TYR A 719 10.02 15.40 -6.98
CA TYR A 719 8.94 16.13 -6.29
C TYR A 719 9.30 16.63 -4.89
N LYS A 720 10.03 15.82 -4.11
CA LYS A 720 10.57 16.21 -2.81
C LYS A 720 11.56 17.36 -2.96
N TRP A 721 12.41 17.31 -3.97
CA TRP A 721 13.30 18.43 -4.31
C TRP A 721 12.52 19.70 -4.68
N CYS A 722 11.46 19.59 -5.49
CA CYS A 722 10.59 20.74 -5.80
C CYS A 722 10.01 21.37 -4.52
N ARG A 723 9.60 20.56 -3.54
CA ARG A 723 9.15 21.07 -2.23
C ARG A 723 10.23 21.81 -1.46
N GLU A 724 11.44 21.26 -1.45
CA GLU A 724 12.59 21.89 -0.81
C GLU A 724 12.91 23.25 -1.46
N LYS A 725 12.75 23.37 -2.79
CA LYS A 725 12.98 24.62 -3.53
C LYS A 725 11.80 25.58 -3.53
N GLY A 726 10.62 25.14 -3.06
CA GLY A 726 9.40 25.95 -3.02
C GLY A 726 8.76 26.12 -4.40
N ILE A 727 8.95 25.13 -5.28
CA ILE A 727 8.33 25.02 -6.60
C ILE A 727 6.98 24.34 -6.42
N TYR A 728 5.89 25.03 -6.74
CA TYR A 728 4.51 24.50 -6.67
C TYR A 728 4.28 23.39 -7.69
N LEU A 729 3.50 22.36 -7.36
CA LEU A 729 3.31 21.15 -8.15
C LEU A 729 1.81 20.95 -8.37
N ASN A 730 1.39 21.14 -9.62
CA ASN A 730 0.03 20.85 -10.09
C ASN A 730 0.07 19.49 -10.82
N ILE A 731 -0.33 18.41 -10.16
CA ILE A 731 -0.10 17.03 -10.64
C ILE A 731 -1.41 16.24 -10.66
N PRO A 732 -1.79 15.60 -11.78
CA PRO A 732 -3.06 14.87 -11.89
C PRO A 732 -3.04 13.48 -11.24
N ASP A 733 -2.31 13.30 -10.12
CA ASP A 733 -2.18 12.06 -9.36
C ASP A 733 -1.94 12.31 -7.85
N MET A 734 -2.24 11.34 -6.99
CA MET A 734 -2.17 11.41 -5.52
C MET A 734 -0.72 11.41 -4.94
N TYR A 735 0.13 12.35 -5.36
CA TYR A 735 1.50 12.52 -4.86
C TYR A 735 1.62 13.43 -3.63
N PHE A 736 0.53 13.73 -2.92
CA PHE A 736 0.53 14.65 -1.77
C PHE A 736 1.62 14.32 -0.77
N LEU A 737 1.72 13.05 -0.34
CA LEU A 737 2.71 12.62 0.65
C LEU A 737 4.16 12.64 0.12
N ASN A 738 4.36 12.83 -1.19
CA ASN A 738 5.68 12.99 -1.83
C ASN A 738 5.94 14.42 -2.35
N GLY A 739 5.06 15.38 -2.05
CA GLY A 739 5.27 16.79 -2.37
C GLY A 739 4.27 17.42 -3.33
N GLY A 740 3.29 16.69 -3.87
CA GLY A 740 2.25 17.31 -4.70
C GLY A 740 1.41 18.32 -3.91
N ASN A 741 1.11 19.50 -4.49
CA ASN A 741 0.21 20.48 -3.84
C ASN A 741 -1.26 20.21 -4.12
N LYS A 742 -1.57 19.78 -5.35
CA LYS A 742 -2.93 19.74 -5.86
C LYS A 742 -3.07 18.61 -6.88
N VAL A 743 -4.28 18.07 -6.97
CA VAL A 743 -4.75 17.08 -7.96
C VAL A 743 -6.08 17.55 -8.59
N GLY A 744 -6.54 16.92 -9.67
CA GLY A 744 -7.87 17.20 -10.21
C GLY A 744 -8.97 16.94 -9.18
N MET A 745 -9.97 17.80 -9.09
CA MET A 745 -11.08 17.64 -8.14
C MET A 745 -11.90 16.36 -8.39
N GLY A 746 -11.96 15.91 -9.65
CA GLY A 746 -12.76 14.77 -10.09
C GLY A 746 -13.84 15.20 -11.08
N TYR A 747 -13.43 15.58 -12.29
CA TYR A 747 -14.31 15.97 -13.37
C TYR A 747 -13.86 15.32 -14.68
N ARG A 748 -14.77 15.26 -15.65
CA ARG A 748 -14.43 14.88 -17.02
C ARG A 748 -14.29 16.13 -17.86
N GLU A 749 -13.22 16.22 -18.64
CA GLU A 749 -12.97 17.40 -19.47
C GLU A 749 -14.08 17.69 -20.49
N ALA A 750 -14.71 16.65 -21.03
CA ALA A 750 -15.87 16.76 -21.92
C ALA A 750 -17.07 17.48 -21.29
N ASN A 751 -17.14 17.60 -19.95
CA ASN A 751 -18.16 18.42 -19.28
C ASN A 751 -18.08 19.88 -19.73
N TRP A 752 -16.90 20.35 -20.13
CA TRP A 752 -16.67 21.74 -20.54
C TRP A 752 -16.95 21.98 -22.02
N SER A 753 -17.28 20.95 -22.79
CA SER A 753 -17.82 21.06 -24.15
C SER A 753 -19.36 21.15 -24.16
N LEU A 754 -20.01 21.04 -23.01
CA LEU A 754 -21.45 21.32 -22.87
C LEU A 754 -21.72 22.83 -23.09
N PRO A 755 -22.93 23.23 -23.50
CA PRO A 755 -23.27 24.64 -23.54
C PRO A 755 -23.11 25.29 -22.15
N ARG A 756 -22.73 26.57 -22.12
CA ARG A 756 -22.40 27.32 -20.88
C ARG A 756 -23.41 27.10 -19.75
N ALA A 757 -24.71 27.13 -20.09
CA ALA A 757 -25.80 27.00 -19.13
C ALA A 757 -25.82 25.66 -18.36
N GLN A 758 -25.28 24.57 -18.94
CA GLN A 758 -25.22 23.27 -18.27
C GLN A 758 -23.94 23.08 -17.45
N GLN A 759 -22.90 23.88 -17.68
CA GLN A 759 -21.61 23.70 -17.02
C GLN A 759 -21.65 24.02 -15.53
N GLU A 760 -22.44 25.02 -15.12
CA GLU A 760 -22.44 25.57 -13.75
C GLU A 760 -22.90 24.54 -12.69
N ILE A 761 -23.98 23.81 -12.96
CA ILE A 761 -24.48 22.79 -12.02
C ILE A 761 -23.50 21.61 -11.99
N VAL A 762 -22.98 21.18 -13.14
CA VAL A 762 -22.00 20.08 -13.24
C VAL A 762 -20.72 20.43 -12.48
N GLU A 763 -20.27 21.69 -12.55
CA GLU A 763 -19.12 22.19 -11.79
C GLU A 763 -19.37 22.04 -10.28
N ARG A 764 -20.51 22.51 -9.77
CA ARG A 764 -20.85 22.36 -8.35
C ARG A 764 -21.03 20.90 -7.93
N GLN A 765 -21.53 20.01 -8.81
CA GLN A 765 -21.59 18.57 -8.54
C GLN A 765 -20.20 17.97 -8.36
N ASN A 766 -19.26 18.27 -9.27
CA ASN A 766 -17.90 17.76 -9.19
C ASN A 766 -17.17 18.28 -7.94
N ILE A 767 -17.40 19.54 -7.56
CA ILE A 767 -16.88 20.09 -6.29
C ILE A 767 -17.46 19.31 -5.11
N PHE A 768 -18.80 19.21 -5.02
CA PHE A 768 -19.48 18.51 -3.93
C PHE A 768 -19.03 17.05 -3.79
N ASP A 769 -18.84 16.34 -4.91
CA ASP A 769 -18.46 14.93 -4.88
C ASP A 769 -16.94 14.74 -4.65
N GLY A 770 -16.11 15.64 -5.18
CA GLY A 770 -14.66 15.62 -4.99
C GLY A 770 -14.22 15.95 -3.56
N THR A 771 -14.98 16.81 -2.87
CA THR A 771 -14.64 17.28 -1.53
C THR A 771 -14.90 16.29 -0.41
N TRP A 772 -15.43 15.09 -0.71
CA TRP A 772 -15.44 13.97 0.24
C TRP A 772 -14.03 13.48 0.57
N ALA A 773 -13.16 13.33 -0.43
CA ALA A 773 -11.79 12.83 -0.23
C ALA A 773 -10.74 13.94 -0.19
N LYS A 774 -11.10 15.17 -0.59
CA LYS A 774 -10.17 16.29 -0.80
C LYS A 774 -10.62 17.52 -0.03
N ALA A 775 -9.70 18.23 0.61
CA ALA A 775 -9.97 19.61 1.02
C ALA A 775 -10.09 20.51 -0.23
N PRO A 776 -10.76 21.68 -0.16
CA PRO A 776 -10.86 22.59 -1.30
C PRO A 776 -9.51 22.95 -1.93
N SER A 777 -8.49 23.13 -1.09
CA SER A 777 -7.12 23.42 -1.50
C SER A 777 -6.41 22.29 -2.24
N MET A 778 -6.86 21.04 -2.08
CA MET A 778 -6.25 19.87 -2.71
C MET A 778 -6.73 19.60 -4.13
N GLY A 779 -7.89 20.13 -4.52
CA GLY A 779 -8.47 19.92 -5.85
C GLY A 779 -8.38 21.17 -6.74
N TRP A 780 -8.10 21.03 -8.04
CA TRP A 780 -8.43 22.08 -9.02
C TRP A 780 -9.66 21.72 -9.84
N MET A 781 -10.36 22.73 -10.32
CA MET A 781 -11.31 22.63 -11.43
C MET A 781 -10.72 23.21 -12.71
N PHE A 782 -11.37 23.00 -13.85
CA PHE A 782 -10.93 23.53 -15.13
C PHE A 782 -11.99 24.44 -15.74
N VAL A 783 -11.57 25.64 -16.14
CA VAL A 783 -12.43 26.67 -16.71
C VAL A 783 -11.85 27.08 -18.06
N PRO A 784 -12.23 26.42 -19.16
CA PRO A 784 -11.82 26.88 -20.48
C PRO A 784 -12.60 28.15 -20.83
N LEU A 785 -11.87 29.24 -21.07
CA LEU A 785 -12.47 30.52 -21.51
C LEU A 785 -12.83 30.50 -23.00
N VAL A 786 -12.47 29.44 -23.69
CA VAL A 786 -12.33 29.31 -25.15
C VAL A 786 -12.57 27.85 -25.49
N GLU A 787 -13.05 27.56 -26.70
CA GLU A 787 -13.38 26.19 -27.10
C GLU A 787 -12.29 25.18 -26.73
N TYR A 788 -12.72 24.09 -26.09
CA TYR A 788 -11.88 22.99 -25.62
C TYR A 788 -12.56 21.65 -25.85
N GLN A 789 -11.91 20.78 -26.61
CA GLN A 789 -12.40 19.43 -26.99
C GLN A 789 -13.77 19.37 -27.69
N GLY A 790 -14.40 20.51 -27.99
CA GLY A 790 -15.67 20.63 -28.71
C GLY A 790 -16.63 21.66 -28.09
N GLY A 791 -17.89 21.66 -28.54
CA GLY A 791 -18.96 22.53 -28.02
C GLY A 791 -19.09 23.90 -28.70
N GLY A 792 -18.10 24.31 -29.51
CA GLY A 792 -18.17 25.51 -30.33
C GLY A 792 -18.51 26.79 -29.57
N LYS A 793 -19.29 27.66 -30.23
CA LYS A 793 -19.71 28.96 -29.70
C LYS A 793 -20.59 28.86 -28.46
N GLU A 794 -21.29 27.75 -28.24
CA GLU A 794 -22.20 27.60 -27.09
C GLU A 794 -21.47 27.26 -25.79
N ALA A 795 -20.27 26.67 -25.88
CA ALA A 795 -19.41 26.35 -24.74
C ALA A 795 -18.33 27.42 -24.46
N THR A 796 -18.00 28.27 -25.45
CA THR A 796 -16.94 29.29 -25.37
C THR A 796 -17.35 30.51 -24.53
N ILE A 797 -16.47 31.03 -23.65
CA ILE A 797 -16.78 32.22 -22.82
C ILE A 797 -16.24 33.53 -23.46
N GLU A 798 -15.18 33.47 -24.25
CA GLU A 798 -14.64 34.63 -24.97
C GLU A 798 -15.54 35.06 -26.16
N PRO A 799 -15.75 36.37 -26.39
CA PRO A 799 -15.31 37.50 -25.55
C PRO A 799 -16.01 37.54 -24.20
N LEU A 800 -15.24 37.67 -23.11
CA LEU A 800 -15.75 37.55 -21.74
C LEU A 800 -16.87 38.54 -21.43
N LYS A 801 -16.78 39.77 -21.94
CA LYS A 801 -17.80 40.82 -21.74
C LYS A 801 -19.19 40.43 -22.26
N ASP A 802 -19.25 39.60 -23.31
CA ASP A 802 -20.51 39.19 -23.95
C ASP A 802 -21.18 38.04 -23.18
N HIS A 803 -20.44 37.41 -22.25
CA HIS A 803 -20.87 36.25 -21.46
C HIS A 803 -20.65 36.47 -19.95
N LEU A 804 -20.65 37.75 -19.52
CA LEU A 804 -20.31 38.15 -18.16
C LEU A 804 -21.16 37.47 -17.05
N PRO A 805 -22.49 37.27 -17.18
CA PRO A 805 -23.26 36.59 -16.15
C PRO A 805 -22.80 35.15 -15.90
N HIS A 806 -22.50 34.41 -16.97
CA HIS A 806 -21.97 33.04 -16.85
C HIS A 806 -20.57 33.04 -16.23
N TYR A 807 -19.69 33.96 -16.68
CA TYR A 807 -18.34 34.05 -16.13
C TYR A 807 -18.35 34.42 -14.64
N GLU A 808 -19.21 35.37 -14.25
CA GLU A 808 -19.43 35.73 -12.84
C GLU A 808 -19.91 34.53 -12.02
N GLN A 809 -20.86 33.75 -12.54
CA GLN A 809 -21.36 32.58 -11.84
C GLN A 809 -20.27 31.52 -11.60
N ARG A 810 -19.39 31.27 -12.58
CA ARG A 810 -18.25 30.34 -12.40
C ARG A 810 -17.27 30.84 -11.35
N LEU A 811 -16.91 32.13 -11.38
CA LEU A 811 -16.07 32.75 -10.35
C LEU A 811 -16.71 32.58 -8.97
N ALA A 812 -18.01 32.82 -8.85
CA ALA A 812 -18.76 32.65 -7.60
C ALA A 812 -18.76 31.21 -7.08
N ASN A 813 -19.02 30.22 -7.95
CA ASN A 813 -19.03 28.81 -7.57
C ASN A 813 -17.66 28.37 -7.03
N LEU A 814 -16.59 28.72 -7.74
CA LEU A 814 -15.23 28.25 -7.46
C LEU A 814 -14.64 28.93 -6.24
N PHE A 815 -14.67 30.26 -6.20
CA PHE A 815 -14.19 31.03 -5.06
C PHE A 815 -15.07 30.81 -3.83
N GLY A 816 -16.39 30.68 -4.00
CA GLY A 816 -17.34 30.31 -2.94
C GLY A 816 -17.09 28.94 -2.33
N ALA A 817 -16.52 28.01 -3.09
CA ALA A 817 -16.13 26.69 -2.61
C ALA A 817 -14.66 26.60 -2.15
N GLY A 818 -13.89 27.70 -2.22
CA GLY A 818 -12.45 27.67 -1.97
C GLY A 818 -11.63 26.83 -2.96
N VAL A 819 -12.22 26.46 -4.10
CA VAL A 819 -11.61 25.61 -5.11
C VAL A 819 -11.02 26.47 -6.21
N GLN A 820 -9.71 26.43 -6.36
CA GLN A 820 -9.04 27.15 -7.44
C GLN A 820 -9.24 26.44 -8.77
N ALA A 821 -9.38 27.21 -9.84
CA ALA A 821 -9.51 26.68 -11.18
C ALA A 821 -8.36 27.08 -12.09
N CYS A 822 -8.09 26.19 -13.04
CA CYS A 822 -7.28 26.48 -14.21
C CYS A 822 -8.11 27.31 -15.19
N TYR A 823 -8.13 28.64 -15.00
CA TYR A 823 -8.75 29.58 -15.93
C TYR A 823 -7.90 29.64 -17.21
N ARG A 824 -8.30 28.87 -18.22
CA ARG A 824 -7.50 28.64 -19.43
C ARG A 824 -7.98 29.49 -20.59
N GLY A 825 -7.18 30.48 -20.99
CA GLY A 825 -7.54 31.39 -22.08
C GLY A 825 -6.43 32.38 -22.44
N PRO A 826 -6.74 33.36 -23.32
CA PRO A 826 -5.80 34.40 -23.71
C PRO A 826 -5.68 35.55 -22.68
N GLN A 827 -6.64 35.70 -21.78
CA GLN A 827 -6.73 36.81 -20.81
C GLN A 827 -7.71 36.47 -19.66
N LEU A 828 -7.68 37.24 -18.57
CA LEU A 828 -8.62 37.19 -17.45
C LEU A 828 -9.75 38.22 -17.59
N TYR A 829 -9.50 39.33 -18.30
CA TYR A 829 -10.53 40.32 -18.63
C TYR A 829 -10.26 40.99 -19.99
N ASP A 830 -11.35 41.41 -20.63
CA ASP A 830 -11.38 42.06 -21.95
C ASP A 830 -12.08 43.43 -21.93
N SER A 831 -12.68 43.81 -20.80
CA SER A 831 -13.31 45.11 -20.56
C SER A 831 -13.21 45.52 -19.07
N PRO A 832 -13.46 46.80 -18.74
CA PRO A 832 -13.55 47.26 -17.34
C PRO A 832 -14.60 46.50 -16.52
N GLU A 833 -15.73 46.14 -17.12
CA GLU A 833 -16.81 45.38 -16.47
C GLU A 833 -16.35 43.97 -16.11
N THR A 834 -15.68 43.27 -17.05
CA THR A 834 -15.09 41.95 -16.78
C THR A 834 -14.04 42.04 -15.66
N LYS A 835 -13.17 43.06 -15.70
CA LYS A 835 -12.16 43.29 -14.65
C LYS A 835 -12.80 43.48 -13.27
N ASN A 836 -13.89 44.24 -13.19
CA ASN A 836 -14.60 44.50 -11.95
C ASN A 836 -15.20 43.22 -11.36
N VAL A 837 -15.79 42.36 -12.20
CA VAL A 837 -16.35 41.06 -11.78
C VAL A 837 -15.27 40.12 -11.26
N VAL A 838 -14.14 40.00 -11.95
CA VAL A 838 -13.00 39.17 -11.49
C VAL A 838 -12.48 39.70 -10.16
N THR A 839 -12.25 41.01 -10.07
CA THR A 839 -11.74 41.67 -8.85
C THR A 839 -12.70 41.47 -7.67
N LYS A 840 -14.02 41.56 -7.89
CA LYS A 840 -15.05 41.32 -6.86
C LYS A 840 -14.88 39.94 -6.21
N TRP A 841 -14.82 38.88 -7.01
CA TRP A 841 -14.78 37.52 -6.49
C TRP A 841 -13.38 37.11 -5.96
N VAL A 842 -12.30 37.65 -6.53
CA VAL A 842 -10.95 37.52 -5.94
C VAL A 842 -10.91 38.18 -4.56
N ASN A 843 -11.47 39.38 -4.40
CA ASN A 843 -11.52 40.07 -3.11
C ASN A 843 -12.39 39.32 -2.10
N PHE A 844 -13.53 38.76 -2.53
CA PHE A 844 -14.34 37.88 -1.70
C PHE A 844 -13.52 36.68 -1.18
N TYR A 845 -12.86 35.94 -2.08
CA TYR A 845 -12.05 34.79 -1.67
C TYR A 845 -10.91 35.19 -0.73
N LYS A 846 -10.15 36.24 -1.07
CA LYS A 846 -9.03 36.68 -0.23
C LYS A 846 -9.48 37.16 1.15
N LYS A 847 -10.63 37.80 1.25
CA LYS A 847 -11.22 38.24 2.52
C LYS A 847 -11.59 37.05 3.42
N HIS A 848 -12.12 35.98 2.84
CA HIS A 848 -12.62 34.80 3.55
C HIS A 848 -11.70 33.57 3.42
N ARG A 849 -10.46 33.74 2.95
CA ARG A 849 -9.54 32.65 2.57
C ARG A 849 -9.35 31.63 3.70
N GLU A 850 -9.24 32.11 4.94
CA GLU A 850 -9.05 31.25 6.11
C GLU A 850 -10.15 30.20 6.28
N VAL A 851 -11.43 30.55 6.06
CA VAL A 851 -12.55 29.60 6.16
C VAL A 851 -12.79 28.87 4.86
N LEU A 852 -12.62 29.53 3.71
CA LEU A 852 -12.83 28.92 2.38
C LEU A 852 -11.79 27.83 2.05
N ASP A 853 -10.56 27.93 2.54
CA ASP A 853 -9.54 26.88 2.37
C ASP A 853 -9.72 25.70 3.34
N SER A 854 -10.69 25.78 4.26
CA SER A 854 -10.98 24.75 5.26
C SER A 854 -11.98 23.70 4.75
N ASP A 855 -12.22 22.66 5.54
CA ASP A 855 -13.08 21.53 5.15
C ASP A 855 -14.52 21.96 4.83
N ILE A 856 -15.15 21.24 3.91
CA ILE A 856 -16.56 21.38 3.55
C ILE A 856 -17.39 20.27 4.22
N ILE A 857 -18.55 20.68 4.74
CA ILE A 857 -19.68 19.82 5.12
C ILE A 857 -20.72 19.84 3.99
N HIS A 858 -21.18 18.65 3.60
CA HIS A 858 -22.04 18.44 2.46
C HIS A 858 -23.51 18.66 2.83
N VAL A 859 -24.05 19.86 2.57
CA VAL A 859 -25.42 20.25 2.99
C VAL A 859 -26.50 19.72 2.03
N ARG A 860 -26.45 20.11 0.76
CA ARG A 860 -27.36 19.60 -0.29
C ARG A 860 -26.65 19.55 -1.62
N ARG A 861 -26.56 18.35 -2.20
CA ARG A 861 -25.91 18.12 -3.50
C ARG A 861 -26.68 18.85 -4.62
N PRO A 862 -26.00 19.46 -5.61
CA PRO A 862 -26.66 20.09 -6.74
C PRO A 862 -27.41 19.09 -7.63
N ASP A 863 -28.67 19.38 -7.94
CA ASP A 863 -29.54 18.59 -8.81
C ASP A 863 -30.29 19.41 -9.87
N GLY A 864 -30.21 20.74 -9.80
CA GLY A 864 -30.88 21.66 -10.74
C GLY A 864 -32.38 21.82 -10.52
N MET A 865 -32.97 21.15 -9.53
CA MET A 865 -34.41 21.15 -9.28
C MET A 865 -34.81 22.01 -8.07
N ASP A 866 -33.86 22.37 -7.21
CA ASP A 866 -34.02 23.31 -6.10
C ASP A 866 -32.66 23.90 -5.72
N TYR A 867 -32.58 24.64 -4.61
CA TYR A 867 -31.33 25.18 -4.08
C TYR A 867 -30.25 24.10 -3.88
N ASP A 868 -28.99 24.48 -3.96
CA ASP A 868 -27.87 23.62 -3.55
C ASP A 868 -26.96 24.37 -2.57
N ALA A 869 -26.25 23.64 -1.71
CA ALA A 869 -25.52 24.27 -0.60
C ALA A 869 -24.32 23.45 -0.10
N ILE A 870 -23.29 24.20 0.32
CA ILE A 870 -22.09 23.69 1.00
C ILE A 870 -21.75 24.59 2.19
N LEU A 871 -21.20 24.01 3.25
CA LEU A 871 -20.77 24.75 4.43
C LEU A 871 -19.27 24.52 4.66
N HIS A 872 -18.47 25.58 4.56
CA HIS A 872 -17.11 25.56 5.07
C HIS A 872 -17.10 25.60 6.59
N VAL A 873 -16.19 24.85 7.22
CA VAL A 873 -16.04 24.81 8.67
C VAL A 873 -14.57 25.01 9.06
N ASN A 874 -14.32 25.97 9.96
CA ASN A 874 -13.01 26.22 10.54
C ASN A 874 -13.15 26.54 12.05
N PRO A 875 -13.25 25.50 12.90
CA PRO A 875 -13.49 25.71 14.33
C PRO A 875 -12.34 26.44 15.05
N ALA A 876 -11.13 26.42 14.48
CA ALA A 876 -9.97 27.14 15.01
C ALA A 876 -9.86 28.60 14.50
N GLY A 877 -10.55 28.95 13.41
CA GLY A 877 -10.42 30.25 12.73
C GLY A 877 -11.28 31.36 13.32
N LYS A 878 -11.18 32.57 12.77
CA LYS A 878 -12.04 33.71 13.17
C LYS A 878 -13.46 33.58 12.64
N GLU A 879 -13.59 33.16 11.39
CA GLU A 879 -14.84 32.79 10.76
C GLU A 879 -15.00 31.28 10.94
N LYS A 880 -15.94 30.87 11.79
CA LYS A 880 -16.11 29.47 12.19
C LYS A 880 -16.80 28.64 11.12
N GLY A 881 -17.59 29.29 10.27
CA GLY A 881 -18.11 28.69 9.06
C GLY A 881 -18.52 29.71 8.01
N LEU A 882 -18.65 29.26 6.77
CA LEU A 882 -19.18 30.03 5.66
C LEU A 882 -20.12 29.15 4.84
N LEU A 883 -21.40 29.48 4.85
CA LEU A 883 -22.45 28.74 4.15
C LEU A 883 -22.70 29.39 2.79
N MET A 884 -22.46 28.68 1.71
CA MET A 884 -22.85 29.08 0.34
C MET A 884 -24.16 28.40 -0.03
N ILE A 885 -25.10 29.18 -0.59
CA ILE A 885 -26.39 28.66 -1.08
C ILE A 885 -26.66 29.22 -2.47
N TYR A 886 -26.98 28.33 -3.40
CA TYR A 886 -27.19 28.63 -4.81
C TYR A 886 -28.66 28.38 -5.18
N ASN A 887 -29.23 29.22 -6.04
CA ASN A 887 -30.50 29.00 -6.70
C ASN A 887 -30.27 28.80 -8.20
N PRO A 888 -30.33 27.56 -8.72
CA PRO A 888 -30.17 27.30 -10.14
C PRO A 888 -31.42 27.61 -10.98
N LEU A 889 -32.57 27.91 -10.36
CA LEU A 889 -33.85 28.07 -11.04
C LEU A 889 -33.96 29.43 -11.75
N ASP A 890 -34.86 29.48 -12.73
CA ASP A 890 -35.24 30.71 -13.45
C ASP A 890 -36.16 31.64 -12.64
N GLU A 891 -36.54 31.24 -11.43
CA GLU A 891 -37.38 32.02 -10.52
C GLU A 891 -36.70 32.21 -9.16
N ALA A 892 -37.05 33.29 -8.45
CA ALA A 892 -36.59 33.50 -7.10
C ALA A 892 -37.19 32.46 -6.14
N ILE A 893 -36.41 32.02 -5.15
CA ILE A 893 -36.85 31.06 -4.15
C ILE A 893 -36.78 31.63 -2.74
N THR A 894 -37.76 31.25 -1.93
CA THR A 894 -37.73 31.40 -0.47
C THR A 894 -37.68 30.03 0.17
N ARG A 895 -36.70 29.79 1.04
CA ARG A 895 -36.50 28.50 1.73
C ARG A 895 -36.18 28.70 3.20
N LYS A 896 -36.59 27.73 4.03
CA LYS A 896 -36.08 27.54 5.39
C LYS A 896 -35.15 26.34 5.38
N ILE A 897 -33.86 26.58 5.55
CA ILE A 897 -32.82 25.56 5.41
C ILE A 897 -32.28 25.24 6.80
N LYS A 898 -32.37 23.98 7.19
CA LYS A 898 -31.76 23.48 8.43
C LYS A 898 -30.32 23.09 8.15
N VAL A 899 -29.37 23.72 8.83
CA VAL A 899 -27.94 23.49 8.63
C VAL A 899 -27.31 23.05 9.95
N ASN A 900 -26.58 21.93 9.91
CA ASN A 900 -25.82 21.44 11.05
C ASN A 900 -24.49 22.19 11.17
N LEU A 901 -24.30 22.95 12.25
CA LEU A 901 -23.10 23.74 12.51
C LEU A 901 -22.15 23.07 13.52
N TYR A 902 -22.36 21.79 13.85
CA TYR A 902 -21.55 21.05 14.83
C TYR A 902 -20.04 21.19 14.59
N TYR A 903 -19.60 21.01 13.33
CA TYR A 903 -18.18 21.07 12.98
C TYR A 903 -17.58 22.47 12.99
N THR A 904 -18.38 23.53 13.17
CA THR A 904 -17.87 24.89 13.44
C THR A 904 -17.40 25.04 14.89
N GLY A 905 -17.74 24.08 15.77
CA GLY A 905 -17.46 24.14 17.21
C GLY A 905 -18.37 25.07 18.01
N LEU A 906 -19.29 25.78 17.34
CA LEU A 906 -20.21 26.72 17.98
C LEU A 906 -21.39 26.03 18.66
N LYS A 907 -21.87 26.63 19.76
CA LYS A 907 -23.02 26.14 20.55
C LYS A 907 -23.85 27.32 21.06
N GLY A 908 -25.13 27.08 21.33
CA GLY A 908 -26.03 28.10 21.87
C GLY A 908 -26.40 29.14 20.82
N ASN A 909 -26.10 30.42 21.05
CA ASN A 909 -26.38 31.49 20.10
C ASN A 909 -25.14 31.83 19.28
N VAL A 910 -25.31 31.98 17.96
CA VAL A 910 -24.22 32.30 17.03
C VAL A 910 -24.49 33.61 16.28
N GLN A 911 -23.42 34.29 15.88
CA GLN A 911 -23.53 35.46 15.01
C GLN A 911 -23.46 35.02 13.56
N VAL A 912 -24.44 35.46 12.76
CA VAL A 912 -24.52 35.18 11.33
C VAL A 912 -24.56 36.50 10.58
N VAL A 913 -23.67 36.65 9.59
CA VAL A 913 -23.59 37.84 8.74
C VAL A 913 -23.88 37.45 7.29
N GLU A 914 -25.00 37.92 6.76
CA GLU A 914 -25.39 37.72 5.37
C GLU A 914 -24.67 38.73 4.46
N GLN A 915 -23.99 38.22 3.43
CA GLN A 915 -23.27 39.00 2.43
C GLN A 915 -22.37 40.11 3.00
N ASP A 916 -21.77 39.87 4.18
CA ASP A 916 -20.95 40.83 4.93
C ASP A 916 -21.64 42.13 5.38
N GLN A 917 -22.97 42.19 5.30
CA GLN A 917 -23.73 43.42 5.59
C GLN A 917 -24.68 43.22 6.75
N ASN A 918 -25.55 42.22 6.67
CA ASN A 918 -26.66 42.06 7.62
C ASN A 918 -26.28 41.05 8.71
N SER A 919 -25.94 41.54 9.90
CA SER A 919 -25.65 40.70 11.07
C SER A 919 -26.92 40.40 11.88
N ARG A 920 -27.11 39.13 12.25
CA ARG A 920 -28.16 38.69 13.19
C ARG A 920 -27.63 37.61 14.14
N THR A 921 -28.24 37.51 15.31
CA THR A 921 -28.01 36.40 16.24
C THR A 921 -29.03 35.30 15.96
N MET A 922 -28.58 34.05 15.93
CA MET A 922 -29.42 32.88 15.69
C MET A 922 -29.17 31.81 16.76
N PRO A 923 -30.23 31.24 17.38
CA PRO A 923 -30.08 30.13 18.30
C PRO A 923 -29.83 28.82 17.54
N LEU A 924 -28.98 27.97 18.12
CA LEU A 924 -28.77 26.59 17.71
C LEU A 924 -29.49 25.64 18.67
N ASN A 925 -30.00 24.53 18.14
CA ASN A 925 -30.56 23.47 18.97
C ASN A 925 -29.46 22.63 19.65
N ALA A 926 -29.84 21.61 20.43
CA ALA A 926 -28.90 20.74 21.13
C ALA A 926 -27.96 19.95 20.20
N ALA A 927 -28.36 19.71 18.95
CA ALA A 927 -27.55 19.10 17.90
C ALA A 927 -26.71 20.12 17.11
N SER A 928 -26.65 21.38 17.57
CA SER A 928 -25.97 22.50 16.90
C SER A 928 -26.54 22.83 15.52
N GLU A 929 -27.82 22.56 15.28
CA GLU A 929 -28.51 22.93 14.04
C GLU A 929 -29.14 24.32 14.13
N GLY A 930 -28.98 25.12 13.07
CA GLY A 930 -29.62 26.42 12.89
C GLY A 930 -30.58 26.45 11.70
N ILE A 931 -31.58 27.34 11.74
CA ILE A 931 -32.56 27.51 10.66
C ILE A 931 -32.28 28.83 9.92
N PHE A 932 -31.87 28.72 8.66
CA PHE A 932 -31.62 29.84 7.77
C PHE A 932 -32.85 30.10 6.91
N GLU A 933 -33.52 31.22 7.14
CA GLU A 933 -34.53 31.74 6.21
C GLU A 933 -33.81 32.57 5.14
N VAL A 934 -33.95 32.16 3.88
CA VAL A 934 -33.25 32.73 2.73
C VAL A 934 -34.22 33.10 1.62
N ASN A 935 -33.95 34.22 0.95
CA ASN A 935 -34.59 34.63 -0.30
C ASN A 935 -33.49 34.83 -1.33
N ILE A 936 -33.48 34.00 -2.37
CA ILE A 936 -32.39 33.94 -3.35
C ILE A 936 -33.00 34.21 -4.74
N PRO A 937 -32.56 35.27 -5.44
CA PRO A 937 -33.00 35.54 -6.82
C PRO A 937 -32.75 34.37 -7.77
N ALA A 938 -33.44 34.35 -8.91
CA ALA A 938 -33.21 33.39 -9.98
C ALA A 938 -31.73 33.39 -10.40
N LYS A 939 -31.17 32.21 -10.70
CA LYS A 939 -29.79 32.05 -11.20
C LYS A 939 -28.76 32.86 -10.42
N SER A 940 -28.76 32.72 -9.10
CA SER A 940 -27.90 33.50 -8.21
C SER A 940 -27.50 32.73 -6.95
N GLN A 941 -26.76 33.38 -6.07
CA GLN A 941 -26.24 32.82 -4.83
C GLN A 941 -26.29 33.85 -3.71
N THR A 942 -26.30 33.34 -2.48
CA THR A 942 -26.07 34.13 -1.27
C THR A 942 -25.12 33.37 -0.35
N TRP A 943 -24.53 34.06 0.63
CA TRP A 943 -23.68 33.44 1.63
C TRP A 943 -23.86 34.04 3.02
N PHE A 944 -23.53 33.21 4.01
CA PHE A 944 -23.59 33.56 5.42
C PHE A 944 -22.26 33.25 6.10
N VAL A 945 -21.61 34.27 6.66
CA VAL A 945 -20.43 34.12 7.51
C VAL A 945 -20.89 33.88 8.95
N ILE A 946 -20.38 32.82 9.57
CA ILE A 946 -20.78 32.36 10.89
C ILE A 946 -19.60 32.55 11.85
N LYS A 947 -19.84 33.24 12.97
CA LYS A 947 -18.82 33.62 13.95
C LYS A 947 -19.16 33.17 15.36
#